data_AF-A0A6P8J5X0-F1
#
_entry.id   AF-A0A6P8J5X0-F1
#
_cell.length_a   1.000
_cell.length_b   1.000
_cell.length_c   1.000
_cell.angle_alpha   90.00
_cell.angle_beta   90.00
_cell.angle_gamma   90.00
#
_symmetry.space_group_name_H-M   'P 1'
#
loop_
_entity.id
_entity.type
_entity.pdbx_description
1 polymer ?
#
loop_
_entity_poly.entity_id
_entity_poly.type
_entity_poly.pdbx_seq_one_letter_code
_entity_poly.pdbx_strand_id
1 'polypeptide(L)'
;MFSLTLCVVLLWCCVLTTYGEDQRPLSEYIKYYETLSYSTSALSKQHDRHRRSLNPKSNPILLNFEAHGRKFKIRLRRHTSIFSDDFVAENAEFDPSKIVEGEVLGHKRSIVHGFISDGIFEGKIHAGNDEFHVEPSNKYFQGKQPFHSVIYKSEDVHYPYAHGSGCGMREQTKKWMEKVHASEIKDPRLQFHYSDNEPVFHRYRRAASQEIDSLKKSCKLFMQADHLFTENVGQGNKERALLKMTEHVQAINTIYPGIAFFGSTPDKIEFVIARMLVNDSNHENDPSNPFRQSNIGVEKLLELNSQQKRNERYCLGYIFTYRDFNDGVLGLAWVGSPEDAGGICEKERSYSDGKKILNTGVVTFINYGKAVPQRVSEITFAHEVGHNFGSPHDESGACTPGGSEGNYIMFARATEGSKPNNRKFSSCSIEKMAAVMRVKAVCKDHKCCFEKAGAAICGNAVVEKDEECDCGFKEDESCQKDKCCEGAQDTKGCKLVDGKKCSPSQGLCCNEKTCEPHPGNFSFLCQNETECRNVSYCNGVNASCPLAPAKPNLTPCMEGRKLCENGSCSASVCKAKGYLECQCSQEEKMCDLCCDISKDPTKPDCKPTSDIDGFEAMKQLPSAACDNFNGYCDVFLKCRKVDADGPLNRLRKKFLSKEAFLGYLAWIKKYWWAVVLMGVGLILLMAAFIKLCSVHTPSSNPNKKPARQLTLRRQQRLEEERNRRARQARGGPEGYPGPSYGNQPPPPYPGRDIEMRGHR
;
A
#
# COMPACT_ATOMS: atom_id res chain seq x y z
N MET A 1 -48.46 -16.90 -37.84
CA MET A 1 -48.05 -17.14 -36.43
C MET A 1 -46.53 -17.29 -36.26
N PHE A 2 -45.78 -17.90 -37.18
CA PHE A 2 -44.32 -18.09 -37.04
C PHE A 2 -43.46 -16.81 -37.05
N SER A 3 -43.88 -15.75 -37.71
CA SER A 3 -43.09 -14.50 -37.82
C SER A 3 -43.16 -13.63 -36.55
N LEU A 4 -44.26 -13.70 -35.79
CA LEU A 4 -44.41 -12.94 -34.54
C LEU A 4 -43.56 -13.54 -33.41
N THR A 5 -43.48 -14.86 -33.33
CA THR A 5 -42.67 -15.57 -32.34
C THR A 5 -41.18 -15.35 -32.56
N LEU A 6 -40.72 -15.29 -33.81
CA LEU A 6 -39.31 -15.01 -34.12
C LEU A 6 -38.90 -13.57 -33.73
N CYS A 7 -39.79 -12.60 -33.97
CA CYS A 7 -39.57 -11.21 -33.55
C CYS A 7 -39.56 -11.06 -32.03
N VAL A 8 -40.45 -11.75 -31.31
CA VAL A 8 -40.48 -11.72 -29.84
C VAL A 8 -39.23 -12.38 -29.26
N VAL A 9 -38.75 -13.49 -29.82
CA VAL A 9 -37.50 -14.15 -29.36
C VAL A 9 -36.27 -13.30 -29.65
N LEU A 10 -36.20 -12.63 -30.80
CA LEU A 10 -35.10 -11.70 -31.12
C LEU A 10 -35.15 -10.44 -30.25
N LEU A 11 -36.33 -9.89 -29.96
CA LEU A 11 -36.49 -8.79 -29.02
C LEU A 11 -36.15 -9.21 -27.58
N TRP A 12 -36.50 -10.43 -27.17
CA TRP A 12 -36.14 -10.96 -25.85
C TRP A 12 -34.64 -11.24 -25.75
N CYS A 13 -33.98 -11.74 -26.81
CA CYS A 13 -32.53 -11.86 -26.87
C CYS A 13 -31.83 -10.49 -26.89
N CYS A 14 -32.34 -9.49 -27.62
CA CYS A 14 -31.80 -8.13 -27.59
C CYS A 14 -32.00 -7.44 -26.22
N VAL A 15 -33.10 -7.71 -25.53
CA VAL A 15 -33.35 -7.23 -24.17
C VAL A 15 -32.45 -7.96 -23.17
N LEU A 16 -32.21 -9.26 -23.33
CA LEU A 16 -31.27 -10.02 -22.48
C LEU A 16 -29.80 -9.63 -22.71
N THR A 17 -29.42 -9.10 -23.88
CA THR A 17 -28.06 -8.57 -24.11
C THR A 17 -27.85 -7.13 -23.65
N THR A 18 -28.91 -6.41 -23.27
CA THR A 18 -28.85 -5.00 -22.83
C THR A 18 -29.22 -4.79 -21.36
N TYR A 19 -29.57 -5.86 -20.64
CA TYR A 19 -29.71 -5.84 -19.19
C TYR A 19 -28.39 -6.25 -18.52
N GLY A 20 -27.66 -5.22 -18.08
CA GLY A 20 -26.72 -5.21 -16.94
C GLY A 20 -25.74 -6.38 -16.83
N GLU A 21 -24.47 -6.13 -17.17
CA GLU A 21 -23.40 -6.79 -16.44
C GLU A 21 -23.64 -6.52 -14.94
N ASP A 22 -24.11 -7.53 -14.20
CA ASP A 22 -23.93 -7.61 -12.76
C ASP A 22 -22.43 -7.39 -12.50
N GLN A 23 -22.04 -6.15 -12.17
CA GLN A 23 -20.65 -5.80 -11.95
C GLN A 23 -20.14 -6.56 -10.73
N ARG A 24 -19.51 -7.70 -10.98
CA ARG A 24 -18.82 -8.47 -9.96
C ARG A 24 -17.70 -7.60 -9.39
N PRO A 25 -17.49 -7.57 -8.06
CA PRO A 25 -16.40 -6.82 -7.48
C PRO A 25 -15.07 -7.33 -8.05
N LEU A 26 -14.16 -6.40 -8.38
CA LEU A 26 -12.84 -6.69 -8.94
C LEU A 26 -11.97 -7.51 -7.98
N SER A 27 -12.12 -7.25 -6.69
CA SER A 27 -11.48 -8.01 -5.60
C SER A 27 -12.30 -7.89 -4.33
N GLU A 28 -11.84 -8.51 -3.24
CA GLU A 28 -12.44 -8.36 -1.91
C GLU A 28 -12.51 -6.88 -1.46
N TYR A 29 -11.60 -6.04 -1.96
CA TYR A 29 -11.48 -4.64 -1.58
C TYR A 29 -12.00 -3.64 -2.60
N ILE A 30 -12.10 -4.01 -3.88
CA ILE A 30 -12.46 -3.08 -4.96
C ILE A 30 -13.78 -3.54 -5.54
N LYS A 31 -14.84 -2.75 -5.32
CA LYS A 31 -16.20 -3.17 -5.70
C LYS A 31 -16.66 -2.62 -7.04
N TYR A 32 -16.30 -1.39 -7.36
CA TYR A 32 -16.58 -0.79 -8.65
C TYR A 32 -15.27 -0.56 -9.41
N TYR A 33 -15.29 -0.89 -10.70
CA TYR A 33 -14.19 -0.64 -11.62
C TYR A 33 -14.75 -0.52 -13.03
N GLU A 34 -14.01 0.12 -13.91
CA GLU A 34 -14.24 0.12 -15.34
C GLU A 34 -13.09 -0.56 -16.06
N THR A 35 -13.40 -1.19 -17.18
CA THR A 35 -12.38 -1.79 -18.04
C THR A 35 -11.71 -0.70 -18.87
N LEU A 36 -10.39 -0.75 -18.98
CA LEU A 36 -9.62 0.22 -19.73
C LEU A 36 -8.84 -0.48 -20.86
N SER A 37 -9.02 0.03 -22.08
CA SER A 37 -8.31 -0.46 -23.26
C SER A 37 -7.95 0.70 -24.18
N TYR A 38 -6.69 0.77 -24.57
CA TYR A 38 -6.16 1.68 -25.57
C TYR A 38 -5.06 0.97 -26.39
N SER A 39 -4.58 1.62 -27.46
CA SER A 39 -3.54 1.01 -28.30
C SER A 39 -2.19 0.95 -27.59
N THR A 40 -1.88 -0.21 -26.99
CA THR A 40 -0.60 -0.47 -26.31
C THR A 40 0.58 -0.31 -27.27
N SER A 41 0.43 -0.75 -28.53
CA SER A 41 1.45 -0.57 -29.56
C SER A 41 1.71 0.90 -29.90
N ALA A 42 0.68 1.75 -29.88
CA ALA A 42 0.82 3.18 -30.11
C ALA A 42 1.49 3.86 -28.91
N LEU A 43 1.11 3.49 -27.68
CA LEU A 43 1.73 4.02 -26.47
C LEU A 43 3.20 3.59 -26.36
N SER A 44 3.49 2.31 -26.60
CA SER A 44 4.86 1.78 -26.65
C SER A 44 5.71 2.50 -27.70
N LYS A 45 5.19 2.74 -28.91
CA LYS A 45 5.90 3.51 -29.94
C LYS A 45 6.11 4.97 -29.54
N GLN A 46 5.16 5.61 -28.87
CA GLN A 46 5.33 6.96 -28.33
C GLN A 46 6.41 6.98 -27.25
N HIS A 47 6.34 6.05 -26.29
CA HIS A 47 7.29 5.91 -25.20
C HIS A 47 8.70 5.58 -25.70
N ASP A 48 8.85 4.65 -26.64
CA ASP A 48 10.14 4.30 -27.25
C ASP A 48 10.75 5.45 -28.06
N ARG A 49 9.92 6.23 -28.76
CA ARG A 49 10.37 7.46 -29.45
C ARG A 49 10.83 8.49 -28.43
N HIS A 50 10.07 8.67 -27.36
CA HIS A 50 10.40 9.58 -26.26
C HIS A 50 11.67 9.16 -25.49
N ARG A 51 11.91 7.85 -25.36
CA ARG A 51 13.10 7.24 -24.75
C ARG A 51 14.35 7.40 -25.61
N ARG A 52 14.26 7.10 -26.91
CA ARG A 52 15.37 7.19 -27.87
C ARG A 52 15.68 8.60 -28.33
N SER A 53 14.80 9.55 -28.02
CA SER A 53 15.03 10.94 -28.35
C SER A 53 16.18 11.49 -27.52
N LEU A 54 17.22 11.97 -28.22
CA LEU A 54 18.33 12.75 -27.64
C LEU A 54 17.84 14.05 -26.97
N ASN A 55 16.63 14.47 -27.33
CA ASN A 55 15.87 15.53 -26.69
C ASN A 55 14.63 14.91 -25.99
N PRO A 56 14.65 14.71 -24.66
CA PRO A 56 13.53 14.19 -23.89
C PRO A 56 12.20 14.96 -24.02
N LYS A 57 12.18 16.11 -24.71
CA LYS A 57 11.11 17.12 -24.62
C LYS A 57 10.33 17.33 -25.94
N SER A 58 10.74 16.66 -27.02
CA SER A 58 10.14 16.81 -28.36
C SER A 58 8.85 16.00 -28.62
N ASN A 59 8.50 15.04 -27.76
CA ASN A 59 7.37 14.13 -27.97
C ASN A 59 6.70 13.73 -26.64
N PRO A 60 5.84 14.56 -26.03
CA PRO A 60 5.14 14.17 -24.82
C PRO A 60 4.31 12.90 -25.08
N ILE A 61 4.30 11.98 -24.11
CA ILE A 61 3.54 10.74 -24.23
C ILE A 61 2.08 11.09 -23.95
N LEU A 62 1.24 11.07 -25.00
CA LEU A 62 -0.18 11.40 -24.89
C LEU A 62 -0.97 10.12 -24.68
N LEU A 63 -1.57 9.99 -23.50
CA LEU A 63 -2.46 8.90 -23.14
C LEU A 63 -3.89 9.42 -23.06
N ASN A 64 -4.72 9.01 -24.02
CA ASN A 64 -6.11 9.43 -24.12
C ASN A 64 -7.04 8.23 -23.96
N PHE A 65 -7.99 8.32 -23.04
CA PHE A 65 -9.03 7.31 -22.85
C PHE A 65 -10.25 7.92 -22.16
N GLU A 66 -11.34 7.15 -22.10
CA GLU A 66 -12.58 7.53 -21.42
C GLU A 66 -12.90 6.51 -20.33
N ALA A 67 -13.23 7.01 -19.14
CA ALA A 67 -13.62 6.20 -17.98
C ALA A 67 -14.40 7.06 -16.97
N HIS A 68 -15.31 6.46 -16.21
CA HIS A 68 -16.18 7.09 -15.22
C HIS A 68 -16.94 8.31 -15.77
N GLY A 69 -17.41 8.20 -17.02
CA GLY A 69 -18.07 9.30 -17.74
C GLY A 69 -17.17 10.50 -18.02
N ARG A 70 -15.84 10.34 -17.95
CA ARG A 70 -14.85 11.41 -18.13
C ARG A 70 -13.85 11.05 -19.22
N LYS A 71 -13.51 12.05 -20.04
CA LYS A 71 -12.43 11.95 -21.03
C LYS A 71 -11.12 12.38 -20.39
N PHE A 72 -10.22 11.42 -20.20
CA PHE A 72 -8.86 11.67 -19.73
C PHE A 72 -7.98 11.96 -20.93
N LYS A 73 -7.40 13.16 -20.97
CA LYS A 73 -6.33 13.54 -21.87
C LYS A 73 -5.07 13.76 -21.04
N ILE A 74 -4.25 12.73 -20.91
CA ILE A 74 -3.10 12.75 -20.01
C ILE A 74 -1.85 13.04 -20.82
N ARG A 75 -1.08 14.02 -20.37
CA ARG A 75 0.25 14.32 -20.88
C ARG A 75 1.27 13.74 -19.91
N LEU A 76 1.98 12.72 -20.34
CA LEU A 76 3.01 12.03 -19.57
C LEU A 76 4.41 12.40 -20.07
N ARG A 77 5.36 12.45 -19.15
CA ARG A 77 6.79 12.62 -19.39
C ARG A 77 7.58 11.70 -18.46
N ARG A 78 8.87 11.50 -18.75
CA ARG A 78 9.76 10.71 -17.90
C ARG A 78 10.02 11.42 -16.58
N HIS A 79 9.86 10.71 -15.46
CA HIS A 79 10.16 11.21 -14.12
C HIS A 79 11.50 10.63 -13.66
N THR A 80 12.60 10.98 -14.34
CA THR A 80 13.93 10.46 -13.96
C THR A 80 14.57 11.20 -12.79
N SER A 81 14.08 12.39 -12.42
CA SER A 81 14.55 13.18 -11.26
C SER A 81 14.32 12.50 -9.91
N ILE A 82 13.44 11.49 -9.87
CA ILE A 82 13.25 10.65 -8.68
C ILE A 82 14.47 9.77 -8.38
N PHE A 83 15.40 9.62 -9.33
CA PHE A 83 16.64 8.87 -9.16
C PHE A 83 17.81 9.82 -8.98
N SER A 84 18.77 9.45 -8.14
CA SER A 84 20.00 10.24 -8.02
C SER A 84 20.89 10.07 -9.24
N ASP A 85 21.78 11.03 -9.50
CA ASP A 85 22.73 10.97 -10.62
C ASP A 85 23.64 9.73 -10.56
N ASP A 86 23.89 9.21 -9.34
CA ASP A 86 24.68 8.02 -9.05
C ASP A 86 23.84 6.75 -8.81
N PHE A 87 22.59 6.73 -9.30
CA PHE A 87 21.66 5.63 -9.09
C PHE A 87 22.19 4.27 -9.56
N VAL A 88 21.98 3.24 -8.75
CA VAL A 88 22.34 1.84 -9.07
C VAL A 88 21.19 0.88 -8.74
N ALA A 89 20.83 0.03 -9.71
CA ALA A 89 20.00 -1.15 -9.50
C ALA A 89 20.88 -2.41 -9.40
N GLU A 90 20.84 -3.12 -8.28
CA GLU A 90 21.57 -4.37 -8.04
C GLU A 90 20.68 -5.58 -8.32
N ASN A 91 21.26 -6.65 -8.88
CA ASN A 91 20.62 -7.95 -9.18
C ASN A 91 19.51 -7.93 -10.24
N ALA A 92 19.30 -6.81 -10.93
CA ALA A 92 18.34 -6.66 -12.02
C ALA A 92 18.77 -5.56 -13.00
N GLU A 93 18.44 -5.73 -14.29
CA GLU A 93 18.45 -4.62 -15.25
C GLU A 93 17.21 -3.75 -15.01
N PHE A 94 17.39 -2.44 -15.08
CA PHE A 94 16.32 -1.48 -14.85
C PHE A 94 16.46 -0.30 -15.79
N ASP A 95 15.34 0.09 -16.40
CA ASP A 95 15.25 1.27 -17.25
C ASP A 95 14.43 2.36 -16.53
N PRO A 96 15.08 3.36 -15.88
CA PRO A 96 14.41 4.48 -15.22
C PRO A 96 13.47 5.26 -16.14
N SER A 97 13.67 5.19 -17.46
CA SER A 97 12.83 5.89 -18.45
C SER A 97 11.39 5.35 -18.54
N LYS A 98 11.12 4.19 -17.92
CA LYS A 98 9.77 3.64 -17.78
C LYS A 98 8.91 4.39 -16.76
N ILE A 99 9.54 5.08 -15.82
CA ILE A 99 8.84 5.87 -14.81
C ILE A 99 8.35 7.17 -15.43
N VAL A 100 7.09 7.48 -15.20
CA VAL A 100 6.43 8.65 -15.76
C VAL A 100 5.71 9.48 -14.71
N GLU A 101 5.62 10.76 -14.99
CA GLU A 101 4.74 11.70 -14.31
C GLU A 101 4.00 12.55 -15.34
N GLY A 102 3.00 13.30 -14.90
CA GLY A 102 2.27 14.16 -15.81
C GLY A 102 1.06 14.82 -15.18
N GLU A 103 0.20 15.29 -16.07
CA GLU A 103 -1.00 16.02 -15.71
C GLU A 103 -2.17 15.63 -16.61
N VAL A 104 -3.38 15.84 -16.11
CA VAL A 104 -4.61 15.70 -16.89
C VAL A 104 -4.90 17.06 -17.53
N LEU A 105 -4.81 17.12 -18.86
CA LEU A 105 -5.02 18.35 -19.60
C LEU A 105 -6.40 18.94 -19.31
N GLY A 106 -6.40 20.21 -18.92
CA GLY A 106 -7.61 20.96 -18.56
C GLY A 106 -8.05 20.84 -17.10
N HIS A 107 -7.32 20.13 -16.25
CA HIS A 107 -7.61 20.07 -14.81
C HIS A 107 -6.53 20.81 -14.00
N LYS A 108 -6.94 21.85 -13.25
CA LYS A 108 -6.02 22.51 -12.31
C LYS A 108 -5.65 21.56 -11.18
N ARG A 109 -4.36 21.53 -10.80
CA ARG A 109 -3.81 20.70 -9.71
C ARG A 109 -4.00 19.19 -9.95
N SER A 110 -4.05 18.75 -11.21
CA SER A 110 -4.00 17.33 -11.52
C SER A 110 -2.57 16.83 -11.46
N ILE A 111 -2.37 15.66 -10.87
CA ILE A 111 -1.07 15.00 -10.78
C ILE A 111 -1.26 13.57 -11.25
N VAL A 112 -0.45 13.15 -12.21
CA VAL A 112 -0.39 11.76 -12.66
C VAL A 112 1.00 11.23 -12.38
N HIS A 113 1.09 10.06 -11.77
CA HIS A 113 2.36 9.39 -11.52
C HIS A 113 2.20 7.89 -11.69
N GLY A 114 3.22 7.23 -12.21
CA GLY A 114 3.23 5.79 -12.41
C GLY A 114 4.35 5.38 -13.33
N PHE A 115 4.14 4.31 -14.08
CA PHE A 115 5.10 3.79 -15.05
C PHE A 115 4.41 3.21 -16.28
N ILE A 116 5.16 3.09 -17.37
CA ILE A 116 4.73 2.44 -18.60
C ILE A 116 5.59 1.19 -18.80
N SER A 117 4.94 0.03 -18.88
CA SER A 117 5.58 -1.24 -19.17
C SER A 117 4.79 -1.97 -20.27
N ASP A 118 5.47 -2.40 -21.33
CA ASP A 118 4.86 -3.05 -22.50
C ASP A 118 3.69 -2.27 -23.14
N GLY A 119 3.79 -0.93 -23.13
CA GLY A 119 2.75 -0.06 -23.65
C GLY A 119 1.48 -0.01 -22.79
N ILE A 120 1.56 -0.48 -21.54
CA ILE A 120 0.50 -0.38 -20.53
C ILE A 120 0.97 0.60 -19.44
N PHE A 121 0.19 1.65 -19.23
CA PHE A 121 0.32 2.56 -18.11
C PHE A 121 -0.30 1.92 -16.85
N GLU A 122 0.45 1.95 -15.77
CA GLU A 122 0.05 1.56 -14.41
C GLU A 122 0.42 2.71 -13.48
N GLY A 123 -0.51 3.17 -12.66
CA GLY A 123 -0.29 4.35 -11.83
C GLY A 123 -1.56 5.02 -11.32
N LYS A 124 -1.39 6.23 -10.80
CA LYS A 124 -2.45 7.05 -10.22
C LYS A 124 -2.69 8.32 -10.99
N ILE A 125 -3.96 8.72 -11.02
CA ILE A 125 -4.43 9.94 -11.65
C ILE A 125 -5.22 10.73 -10.62
N HIS A 126 -4.68 11.87 -10.23
CA HIS A 126 -5.39 12.87 -9.44
C HIS A 126 -6.01 13.90 -10.38
N ALA A 127 -7.33 14.04 -10.32
CA ALA A 127 -8.06 15.03 -11.10
C ALA A 127 -9.04 15.79 -10.18
N GLY A 128 -8.58 16.94 -9.66
CA GLY A 128 -9.35 17.71 -8.68
C GLY A 128 -9.37 17.02 -7.31
N ASN A 129 -10.56 16.64 -6.83
CA ASN A 129 -10.73 15.89 -5.59
C ASN A 129 -10.76 14.37 -5.79
N ASP A 130 -10.88 13.93 -7.04
CA ASP A 130 -10.98 12.50 -7.37
C ASP A 130 -9.60 11.91 -7.62
N GLU A 131 -9.41 10.69 -7.15
CA GLU A 131 -8.24 9.89 -7.43
C GLU A 131 -8.68 8.58 -8.10
N PHE A 132 -7.98 8.23 -9.18
CA PHE A 132 -8.17 7.00 -9.93
C PHE A 132 -6.88 6.18 -9.91
N HIS A 133 -7.04 4.87 -9.79
CA HIS A 133 -5.97 3.88 -9.87
C HIS A 133 -6.12 3.11 -11.17
N VAL A 134 -5.02 2.98 -11.91
CA VAL A 134 -4.96 2.19 -13.14
C VAL A 134 -4.05 1.00 -12.88
N GLU A 135 -4.60 -0.20 -12.98
CA GLU A 135 -3.90 -1.44 -12.70
C GLU A 135 -4.07 -2.46 -13.83
N PRO A 136 -3.13 -3.41 -14.01
CA PRO A 136 -3.23 -4.40 -15.06
C PRO A 136 -4.30 -5.45 -14.72
N SER A 137 -5.09 -5.82 -15.73
CA SER A 137 -6.16 -6.81 -15.61
C SER A 137 -5.67 -8.19 -15.16
N ASN A 138 -4.45 -8.57 -15.54
CA ASN A 138 -3.84 -9.86 -15.19
C ASN A 138 -3.63 -10.07 -13.68
N LYS A 139 -3.68 -8.99 -12.89
CA LYS A 139 -3.65 -9.05 -11.43
C LYS A 139 -4.93 -9.67 -10.86
N TYR A 140 -6.06 -9.47 -11.53
CA TYR A 140 -7.39 -9.80 -10.99
C TYR A 140 -8.06 -10.97 -11.72
N PHE A 141 -7.81 -11.11 -13.02
CA PHE A 141 -8.47 -12.11 -13.85
C PHE A 141 -7.51 -13.21 -14.28
N GLN A 142 -7.94 -14.45 -14.15
CA GLN A 142 -7.23 -15.60 -14.71
C GLN A 142 -7.54 -15.72 -16.21
N GLY A 143 -6.50 -15.84 -17.04
CA GLY A 143 -6.64 -15.95 -18.49
C GLY A 143 -6.67 -14.60 -19.23
N LYS A 144 -6.62 -14.66 -20.56
CA LYS A 144 -6.51 -13.47 -21.41
C LYS A 144 -7.85 -12.72 -21.48
N GLN A 145 -7.85 -11.46 -21.05
CA GLN A 145 -9.01 -10.57 -21.09
C GLN A 145 -9.03 -9.75 -22.40
N PRO A 146 -10.20 -9.27 -22.85
CA PRO A 146 -10.31 -8.38 -24.01
C PRO A 146 -9.80 -6.95 -23.74
N PHE A 147 -9.61 -6.60 -22.47
CA PHE A 147 -9.01 -5.35 -22.00
C PHE A 147 -7.69 -5.67 -21.28
N HIS A 148 -6.74 -4.73 -21.30
CA HIS A 148 -5.43 -4.93 -20.66
C HIS A 148 -5.38 -4.35 -19.25
N SER A 149 -6.16 -3.31 -18.96
CA SER A 149 -6.15 -2.59 -17.68
C SER A 149 -7.55 -2.46 -17.09
N VAL A 150 -7.60 -2.20 -15.80
CA VAL A 150 -8.78 -1.76 -15.06
C VAL A 150 -8.49 -0.40 -14.44
N ILE A 151 -9.52 0.43 -14.36
CA ILE A 151 -9.48 1.71 -13.69
C ILE A 151 -10.58 1.76 -12.63
N TYR A 152 -10.25 2.23 -11.43
CA TYR A 152 -11.20 2.35 -10.35
C TYR A 152 -10.90 3.61 -9.53
N LYS A 153 -11.92 4.17 -8.89
CA LYS A 153 -11.70 5.31 -8.00
C LYS A 153 -11.24 4.83 -6.64
N SER A 154 -10.51 5.69 -5.96
CA SER A 154 -10.08 5.41 -4.60
C SER A 154 -11.26 5.29 -3.64
N GLU A 155 -12.35 6.04 -3.86
CA GLU A 155 -13.58 5.88 -3.06
C GLU A 155 -14.23 4.49 -3.19
N ASP A 156 -13.92 3.73 -4.25
CA ASP A 156 -14.43 2.37 -4.46
C ASP A 156 -13.56 1.27 -3.82
N VAL A 157 -12.46 1.66 -3.16
CA VAL A 157 -11.56 0.77 -2.41
C VAL A 157 -11.96 0.76 -0.94
N HIS A 158 -12.40 -0.40 -0.47
CA HIS A 158 -12.74 -0.65 0.92
C HIS A 158 -11.80 -1.66 1.56
N TYR A 159 -11.09 -1.24 2.62
CA TYR A 159 -10.19 -2.11 3.35
C TYR A 159 -10.77 -2.43 4.75
N PRO A 160 -11.36 -3.62 4.95
CA PRO A 160 -12.11 -3.98 6.16
C PRO A 160 -11.22 -4.08 7.41
N TYR A 161 -9.90 -4.22 7.24
CA TYR A 161 -8.93 -4.28 8.33
C TYR A 161 -8.46 -2.89 8.80
N ALA A 162 -9.01 -1.80 8.24
CA ALA A 162 -8.74 -0.42 8.67
C ALA A 162 -9.11 -0.13 10.14
N HIS A 163 -9.85 -1.00 10.82
CA HIS A 163 -10.25 -0.79 12.22
C HIS A 163 -9.67 -1.83 13.18
N GLY A 164 -8.68 -2.60 12.74
CA GLY A 164 -7.95 -3.57 13.56
C GLY A 164 -7.23 -2.97 14.78
N SER A 165 -6.74 -3.85 15.66
CA SER A 165 -6.07 -3.49 16.92
C SER A 165 -4.73 -2.78 16.69
N GLY A 166 -4.75 -1.45 16.57
CA GLY A 166 -3.54 -0.62 16.48
C GLY A 166 -2.74 -0.81 15.20
N CYS A 167 -1.62 -0.10 15.06
CA CYS A 167 -0.59 -0.26 14.02
C CYS A 167 0.20 -1.59 14.23
N GLY A 168 -0.45 -2.60 14.83
CA GLY A 168 0.12 -3.91 15.15
C GLY A 168 1.33 -3.91 16.10
N MET A 169 1.82 -2.75 16.58
CA MET A 169 2.96 -2.73 17.51
C MET A 169 2.55 -3.32 18.86
N ARG A 170 3.02 -4.54 19.14
CA ARG A 170 2.82 -5.17 20.45
C ARG A 170 3.51 -4.30 21.51
N GLU A 171 2.96 -4.26 22.71
CA GLU A 171 3.67 -3.74 23.88
C GLU A 171 5.04 -4.42 24.06
N GLN A 172 5.15 -5.69 23.64
CA GLN A 172 6.41 -6.43 23.59
C GLN A 172 7.39 -5.87 22.55
N THR A 173 6.91 -5.52 21.35
CA THR A 173 7.70 -4.91 20.28
C THR A 173 8.20 -3.54 20.70
N LYS A 174 7.32 -2.70 21.28
CA LYS A 174 7.70 -1.40 21.85
C LYS A 174 8.78 -1.56 22.92
N LYS A 175 8.58 -2.46 23.88
CA LYS A 175 9.58 -2.78 24.92
C LYS A 175 10.87 -3.33 24.34
N TRP A 176 10.82 -4.10 23.26
CA TRP A 176 12.01 -4.58 22.58
C TRP A 176 12.79 -3.43 21.93
N MET A 177 12.10 -2.52 21.22
CA MET A 177 12.73 -1.32 20.64
C MET A 177 13.36 -0.43 21.72
N GLU A 178 12.65 -0.19 22.83
CA GLU A 178 13.15 0.54 23.99
C GLU A 178 14.39 -0.14 24.61
N LYS A 179 14.40 -1.47 24.70
CA LYS A 179 15.57 -2.23 25.16
C LYS A 179 16.76 -2.09 24.21
N VAL A 180 16.53 -2.12 22.89
CA VAL A 180 17.59 -1.90 21.91
C VAL A 180 18.18 -0.51 22.10
N HIS A 181 17.35 0.53 22.20
CA HIS A 181 17.80 1.90 22.48
C HIS A 181 18.60 2.00 23.78
N ALA A 182 18.09 1.43 24.87
CA ALA A 182 18.75 1.43 26.17
C ALA A 182 20.06 0.63 26.20
N SER A 183 20.26 -0.28 25.23
CA SER A 183 21.46 -1.10 25.11
C SER A 183 22.58 -0.46 24.30
N GLU A 184 22.41 0.79 23.86
CA GLU A 184 23.45 1.56 23.18
C GLU A 184 24.69 1.70 24.06
N ILE A 185 25.83 1.21 23.57
CA ILE A 185 27.11 1.34 24.23
C ILE A 185 27.68 2.70 23.82
N LYS A 186 27.50 3.71 24.68
CA LYS A 186 28.09 5.03 24.51
C LYS A 186 29.61 4.95 24.76
N ASP A 187 30.42 5.13 23.73
CA ASP A 187 31.89 5.13 23.84
C ASP A 187 32.34 6.30 24.75
N PRO A 188 33.04 6.04 25.87
CA PRO A 188 33.55 7.09 26.75
C PRO A 188 34.54 8.05 26.06
N ARG A 189 35.21 7.63 24.97
CA ARG A 189 36.12 8.51 24.21
C ARG A 189 35.42 9.53 23.32
N LEU A 190 34.11 9.37 23.10
CA LEU A 190 33.25 10.31 22.39
C LEU A 190 32.44 11.21 23.35
N GLN A 191 32.65 11.11 24.66
CA GLN A 191 32.12 12.07 25.63
C GLN A 191 32.95 13.36 25.58
N PHE A 192 32.41 14.41 24.97
CA PHE A 192 32.86 15.76 25.27
C PHE A 192 32.68 16.01 26.78
N HIS A 193 33.77 16.30 27.49
CA HIS A 193 33.77 16.75 28.87
C HIS A 193 32.89 17.99 29.02
N TYR A 194 31.66 17.84 29.53
CA TYR A 194 30.96 18.92 30.20
C TYR A 194 31.37 18.89 31.67
N SER A 195 32.03 19.96 32.12
CA SER A 195 32.48 20.14 33.49
C SER A 195 31.29 20.48 34.41
N ASP A 196 31.16 19.72 35.50
CA ASP A 196 30.04 19.68 36.46
C ASP A 196 29.84 20.94 37.35
N ASN A 197 30.39 22.10 36.99
CA ASN A 197 30.40 23.30 37.86
C ASN A 197 29.72 24.55 37.27
N GLU A 198 28.67 24.41 36.46
CA GLU A 198 27.75 25.53 36.21
C GLU A 198 26.28 25.14 36.47
N PRO A 199 25.51 25.99 37.18
CA PRO A 199 24.14 25.69 37.54
C PRO A 199 23.26 25.63 36.29
N VAL A 200 22.53 24.52 36.18
CA VAL A 200 21.62 24.13 35.11
C VAL A 200 20.50 25.17 34.89
N PHE A 201 20.75 26.10 33.99
CA PHE A 201 19.73 26.87 33.26
C PHE A 201 20.24 27.22 31.86
N HIS A 202 20.32 26.23 30.96
CA HIS A 202 20.44 26.54 29.54
C HIS A 202 19.08 27.01 29.01
N ARG A 203 18.81 28.32 29.20
CA ARG A 203 18.15 29.09 28.16
C ARG A 203 18.91 28.80 26.87
N TYR A 204 18.23 28.29 25.84
CA TYR A 204 18.71 28.33 24.47
C TYR A 204 19.18 29.76 24.18
N ARG A 205 20.49 29.99 24.29
CA ARG A 205 21.13 31.19 23.79
C ARG A 205 20.79 31.21 22.31
N ARG A 206 20.18 32.29 21.84
CA ARG A 206 19.93 32.56 20.42
C ARG A 206 21.28 32.59 19.70
N ALA A 207 21.83 31.43 19.40
CA ALA A 207 22.84 31.28 18.38
C ALA A 207 22.12 31.57 17.06
N ALA A 208 22.74 32.40 16.23
CA ALA A 208 22.22 32.76 14.92
C ALA A 208 21.73 31.51 14.16
N SER A 209 20.58 31.67 13.49
CA SER A 209 19.90 30.68 12.65
C SER A 209 20.84 29.74 11.90
N GLN A 210 21.08 28.54 12.43
CA GLN A 210 21.47 27.40 11.61
C GLN A 210 20.19 26.86 10.94
N GLU A 211 19.67 27.62 9.98
CA GLU A 211 18.64 27.15 9.07
C GLU A 211 19.19 25.95 8.28
N ILE A 212 18.31 24.98 7.94
CA ILE A 212 18.63 24.01 6.89
C ILE A 212 19.12 24.83 5.69
N ASP A 213 20.26 24.44 5.13
CA ASP A 213 20.74 25.00 3.86
C ASP A 213 19.57 24.94 2.87
N SER A 214 19.02 26.11 2.50
CA SER A 214 17.77 26.21 1.75
C SER A 214 17.76 25.45 0.42
N LEU A 215 18.95 25.04 -0.05
CA LEU A 215 19.18 24.25 -1.24
C LEU A 215 19.16 22.74 -0.99
N LYS A 216 19.44 22.25 0.22
CA LYS A 216 19.64 20.83 0.55
C LYS A 216 18.41 20.20 1.19
N LYS A 217 17.51 19.71 0.35
CA LYS A 217 16.15 19.27 0.73
C LYS A 217 15.81 17.84 0.28
N SER A 218 16.76 17.13 -0.30
CA SER A 218 16.54 15.78 -0.82
C SER A 218 17.09 14.70 0.11
N CYS A 219 16.24 13.75 0.49
CA CYS A 219 16.57 12.57 1.30
C CYS A 219 16.83 11.36 0.39
N LYS A 220 18.09 10.90 0.34
CA LYS A 220 18.48 9.73 -0.45
C LYS A 220 17.97 8.42 0.16
N LEU A 221 17.31 7.59 -0.65
CA LEU A 221 16.75 6.31 -0.26
C LEU A 221 17.60 5.14 -0.77
N PHE A 222 17.82 4.16 0.11
CA PHE A 222 18.15 2.80 -0.28
C PHE A 222 16.92 1.91 -0.14
N MET A 223 16.56 1.21 -1.22
CA MET A 223 15.39 0.34 -1.26
C MET A 223 15.78 -1.10 -1.57
N GLN A 224 15.18 -2.04 -0.87
CA GLN A 224 15.42 -3.45 -1.06
C GLN A 224 14.10 -4.22 -1.18
N ALA A 225 13.97 -5.07 -2.19
CA ALA A 225 12.90 -6.07 -2.27
C ALA A 225 13.46 -7.44 -1.87
N ASP A 226 12.76 -8.14 -0.98
CA ASP A 226 13.04 -9.55 -0.74
C ASP A 226 12.43 -10.46 -1.83
N HIS A 227 12.78 -11.75 -1.78
CA HIS A 227 12.32 -12.72 -2.78
C HIS A 227 10.79 -12.85 -2.82
N LEU A 228 10.12 -12.76 -1.66
CA LEU A 228 8.66 -12.85 -1.56
C LEU A 228 7.97 -11.64 -2.20
N PHE A 229 8.52 -10.44 -2.04
CA PHE A 229 8.02 -9.25 -2.74
C PHE A 229 8.13 -9.40 -4.25
N THR A 230 9.29 -9.84 -4.74
CA THR A 230 9.51 -10.03 -6.19
C THR A 230 8.57 -11.09 -6.76
N GLU A 231 8.36 -12.20 -6.05
CA GLU A 231 7.47 -13.26 -6.47
C GLU A 231 6.00 -12.79 -6.52
N ASN A 232 5.50 -12.16 -5.46
CA ASN A 232 4.07 -11.89 -5.31
C ASN A 232 3.64 -10.52 -5.86
N VAL A 233 4.44 -9.47 -5.64
CA VAL A 233 4.14 -8.10 -6.11
C VAL A 233 4.76 -7.86 -7.48
N GLY A 234 6.00 -8.31 -7.67
CA GLY A 234 6.70 -8.27 -8.95
C GLY A 234 6.21 -9.33 -9.95
N GLN A 235 5.33 -10.26 -9.55
CA GLN A 235 4.86 -11.38 -10.38
C GLN A 235 6.03 -12.22 -10.94
N GLY A 236 7.08 -12.40 -10.14
CA GLY A 236 8.32 -13.08 -10.53
C GLY A 236 9.25 -12.23 -11.41
N ASN A 237 8.87 -11.00 -11.76
CA ASN A 237 9.68 -10.09 -12.55
C ASN A 237 10.36 -9.04 -11.67
N LYS A 238 11.70 -9.04 -11.67
CA LYS A 238 12.53 -8.11 -10.90
C LYS A 238 12.34 -6.65 -11.31
N GLU A 239 12.25 -6.37 -12.61
CA GLU A 239 12.02 -5.02 -13.10
C GLU A 239 10.66 -4.50 -12.63
N ARG A 240 9.63 -5.35 -12.67
CA ARG A 240 8.30 -5.00 -12.14
C ARG A 240 8.36 -4.71 -10.64
N ALA A 241 9.12 -5.48 -9.86
CA ALA A 241 9.35 -5.21 -8.44
C ALA A 241 10.00 -3.83 -8.22
N LEU A 242 11.00 -3.47 -9.03
CA LEU A 242 11.62 -2.14 -9.00
C LEU A 242 10.60 -1.04 -9.31
N LEU A 243 9.83 -1.17 -10.40
CA LEU A 243 8.80 -0.19 -10.78
C LEU A 243 7.78 0.03 -9.64
N LYS A 244 7.36 -1.05 -8.96
CA LYS A 244 6.47 -0.98 -7.80
C LYS A 244 7.09 -0.30 -6.59
N MET A 245 8.37 -0.53 -6.32
CA MET A 245 9.09 0.23 -5.29
C MET A 245 9.15 1.72 -5.63
N THR A 246 9.46 2.09 -6.88
CA THR A 246 9.51 3.49 -7.31
C THR A 246 8.16 4.20 -7.20
N GLU A 247 7.07 3.51 -7.52
CA GLU A 247 5.69 4.04 -7.40
C GLU A 247 5.36 4.48 -5.95
N HIS A 248 5.87 3.77 -4.94
CA HIS A 248 5.71 4.17 -3.54
C HIS A 248 6.51 5.44 -3.19
N VAL A 249 7.66 5.64 -3.82
CA VAL A 249 8.45 6.88 -3.66
C VAL A 249 7.74 8.06 -4.34
N GLN A 250 7.14 7.85 -5.53
CA GLN A 250 6.30 8.85 -6.17
C GLN A 250 5.14 9.27 -5.27
N ALA A 251 4.50 8.31 -4.58
CA ALA A 251 3.40 8.60 -3.66
C ALA A 251 3.83 9.50 -2.49
N ILE A 252 4.95 9.21 -1.81
CA ILE A 252 5.43 10.07 -0.70
C ILE A 252 5.91 11.44 -1.18
N ASN A 253 6.43 11.53 -2.41
CA ASN A 253 6.77 12.81 -3.06
C ASN A 253 5.54 13.65 -3.43
N THR A 254 4.31 13.14 -3.31
CA THR A 254 3.09 13.96 -3.35
C THR A 254 2.66 14.51 -1.98
N ILE A 255 3.19 13.94 -0.89
CA ILE A 255 2.77 14.24 0.49
C ILE A 255 3.74 15.19 1.18
N TYR A 256 5.02 14.82 1.23
CA TYR A 256 6.04 15.52 2.03
C TYR A 256 6.40 16.92 1.56
N PRO A 257 6.45 17.24 0.24
CA PRO A 257 6.80 18.59 -0.19
C PRO A 257 5.84 19.68 0.30
N GLY A 258 4.61 19.33 0.63
CA GLY A 258 3.59 20.24 1.14
C GLY A 258 3.72 20.60 2.63
N ILE A 259 4.65 19.98 3.36
CA ILE A 259 4.81 20.16 4.81
C ILE A 259 5.71 21.36 5.10
N ALA A 260 5.30 22.17 6.08
CA ALA A 260 6.08 23.29 6.60
C ALA A 260 6.61 22.95 8.02
N PHE A 261 7.88 22.58 8.11
CA PHE A 261 8.61 22.27 9.34
C PHE A 261 9.23 23.53 9.98
N PHE A 262 9.69 24.49 9.17
CA PHE A 262 10.48 25.66 9.64
C PHE A 262 9.74 27.01 9.58
N GLY A 263 8.43 27.02 9.37
CA GLY A 263 7.66 28.25 9.30
C GLY A 263 6.26 28.04 8.72
N SER A 264 5.76 29.06 8.03
CA SER A 264 4.45 29.02 7.37
C SER A 264 4.51 28.56 5.91
N THR A 265 5.70 28.49 5.30
CA THR A 265 5.86 28.04 3.91
C THR A 265 6.32 26.59 3.83
N PRO A 266 5.79 25.78 2.90
CA PRO A 266 6.24 24.41 2.71
C PRO A 266 7.74 24.33 2.39
N ASP A 267 8.44 23.42 3.06
CA ASP A 267 9.87 23.27 2.94
C ASP A 267 10.29 22.53 1.66
N LYS A 268 9.36 21.85 0.99
CA LYS A 268 9.58 21.08 -0.25
C LYS A 268 10.64 19.99 -0.09
N ILE A 269 10.54 19.19 0.98
CA ILE A 269 11.37 18.01 1.15
C ILE A 269 11.02 16.97 0.08
N GLU A 270 12.05 16.46 -0.59
CA GLU A 270 11.94 15.47 -1.68
C GLU A 270 12.67 14.18 -1.29
N PHE A 271 12.19 13.04 -1.79
CA PHE A 271 12.88 11.75 -1.69
C PHE A 271 13.42 11.33 -3.05
N VAL A 272 14.69 10.93 -3.05
CA VAL A 272 15.41 10.53 -4.26
C VAL A 272 15.97 9.12 -4.06
N ILE A 273 15.72 8.23 -5.01
CA ILE A 273 16.18 6.85 -4.99
C ILE A 273 17.64 6.82 -5.43
N ALA A 274 18.53 6.47 -4.50
CA ALA A 274 19.95 6.37 -4.78
C ALA A 274 20.39 4.94 -5.10
N ARG A 275 19.72 3.93 -4.52
CA ARG A 275 20.05 2.54 -4.80
C ARG A 275 18.86 1.62 -4.58
N MET A 276 18.72 0.63 -5.46
CA MET A 276 17.71 -0.43 -5.35
C MET A 276 18.37 -1.80 -5.41
N LEU A 277 17.93 -2.74 -4.58
CA LEU A 277 18.36 -4.14 -4.60
C LEU A 277 17.15 -5.05 -4.68
N VAL A 278 17.17 -6.02 -5.59
CA VAL A 278 16.04 -6.96 -5.75
C VAL A 278 16.51 -8.39 -5.69
N ASN A 279 16.00 -9.11 -4.70
CA ASN A 279 16.20 -10.54 -4.57
C ASN A 279 15.04 -11.30 -5.27
N ASP A 280 15.36 -12.39 -5.96
CA ASP A 280 14.39 -13.33 -6.54
C ASP A 280 14.42 -14.67 -5.78
N SER A 281 13.64 -15.66 -6.25
CA SER A 281 13.59 -17.00 -5.68
C SER A 281 14.95 -17.73 -5.67
N ASN A 282 15.92 -17.35 -6.51
CA ASN A 282 17.27 -17.95 -6.45
C ASN A 282 18.00 -17.55 -5.17
N HIS A 283 17.71 -16.36 -4.64
CA HIS A 283 18.29 -15.84 -3.41
C HIS A 283 17.64 -16.44 -2.15
N GLU A 284 16.58 -17.23 -2.27
CA GLU A 284 16.02 -18.02 -1.16
C GLU A 284 16.98 -19.13 -0.70
N ASN A 285 17.72 -19.71 -1.65
CA ASN A 285 18.64 -20.82 -1.36
C ASN A 285 20.04 -20.34 -0.99
N ASP A 286 20.33 -19.04 -1.11
CA ASP A 286 21.63 -18.46 -0.79
C ASP A 286 21.84 -18.39 0.73
N PRO A 287 22.81 -19.12 1.31
CA PRO A 287 23.10 -19.08 2.73
C PRO A 287 23.57 -17.70 3.23
N SER A 288 24.11 -16.87 2.33
CA SER A 288 24.59 -15.51 2.65
C SER A 288 23.45 -14.49 2.75
N ASN A 289 22.26 -14.81 2.23
CA ASN A 289 21.09 -13.93 2.30
C ASN A 289 20.39 -14.09 3.67
N PRO A 290 20.44 -13.07 4.56
CA PRO A 290 19.77 -13.16 5.86
C PRO A 290 18.24 -13.11 5.74
N PHE A 291 17.70 -12.66 4.60
CA PHE A 291 16.27 -12.49 4.33
C PHE A 291 15.62 -13.72 3.71
N ARG A 292 16.34 -14.84 3.62
CA ARG A 292 15.94 -16.03 2.86
C ARG A 292 14.77 -16.83 3.46
N GLN A 293 14.64 -16.87 4.78
CA GLN A 293 13.60 -17.67 5.44
C GLN A 293 12.26 -16.97 5.31
N SER A 294 11.16 -17.66 4.97
CA SER A 294 9.82 -17.06 4.80
C SER A 294 9.10 -16.72 6.12
N ASN A 295 9.55 -17.25 7.25
CA ASN A 295 8.94 -17.10 8.58
C ASN A 295 9.66 -16.11 9.51
N ILE A 296 10.22 -15.03 8.96
CA ILE A 296 10.88 -13.98 9.75
C ILE A 296 9.82 -13.00 10.27
N GLY A 297 9.79 -12.78 11.59
CA GLY A 297 8.91 -11.77 12.22
C GLY A 297 9.37 -10.33 11.92
N VAL A 298 8.45 -9.36 12.03
CA VAL A 298 8.70 -7.97 11.64
C VAL A 298 9.87 -7.34 12.41
N GLU A 299 10.02 -7.62 13.71
CA GLU A 299 11.12 -7.11 14.53
C GLU A 299 12.47 -7.63 14.04
N LYS A 300 12.53 -8.93 13.74
CA LYS A 300 13.75 -9.54 13.24
C LYS A 300 14.08 -9.03 11.84
N LEU A 301 13.07 -8.81 11.00
CA LEU A 301 13.27 -8.28 9.66
C LEU A 301 13.82 -6.85 9.70
N LEU A 302 13.26 -5.99 10.56
CA LEU A 302 13.76 -4.63 10.78
C LEU A 302 15.20 -4.68 11.31
N GLU A 303 15.48 -5.53 12.30
CA GLU A 303 16.84 -5.68 12.84
C GLU A 303 17.85 -6.11 11.77
N LEU A 304 17.50 -7.11 10.94
CA LEU A 304 18.37 -7.55 9.83
C LEU A 304 18.63 -6.41 8.84
N ASN A 305 17.62 -5.58 8.57
CA ASN A 305 17.81 -4.38 7.77
C ASN A 305 18.76 -3.38 8.46
N SER A 306 18.56 -3.12 9.75
CA SER A 306 19.42 -2.22 10.54
C SER A 306 20.88 -2.68 10.66
N GLN A 307 21.16 -3.98 10.52
CA GLN A 307 22.53 -4.53 10.54
C GLN A 307 23.30 -4.33 9.23
N GLN A 308 22.64 -3.87 8.16
CA GLN A 308 23.29 -3.65 6.88
C GLN A 308 24.11 -2.36 6.88
N LYS A 309 25.45 -2.49 6.84
CA LYS A 309 26.39 -1.34 6.80
C LYS A 309 26.13 -0.32 5.68
N ARG A 310 25.54 -0.77 4.57
CA ARG A 310 25.24 0.10 3.41
C ARG A 310 24.28 1.25 3.77
N ASN A 311 23.42 1.07 4.78
CA ASN A 311 22.44 2.08 5.19
C ASN A 311 23.07 3.39 5.67
N GLU A 312 24.34 3.40 6.08
CA GLU A 312 25.04 4.59 6.57
C GLU A 312 25.19 5.68 5.50
N ARG A 313 25.16 5.31 4.21
CA ARG A 313 25.33 6.24 3.09
C ARG A 313 24.04 6.96 2.69
N TYR A 314 22.91 6.55 3.25
CA TYR A 314 21.60 6.98 2.81
C TYR A 314 20.87 7.69 3.95
N CYS A 315 19.94 8.57 3.58
CA CYS A 315 19.07 9.22 4.55
C CYS A 315 18.17 8.18 5.23
N LEU A 316 17.60 7.24 4.44
CA LEU A 316 16.79 6.12 4.92
C LEU A 316 17.02 4.84 4.11
N GLY A 317 16.88 3.68 4.76
CA GLY A 317 16.97 2.34 4.17
C GLY A 317 15.72 1.49 4.40
N TYR A 318 15.03 1.08 3.35
CA TYR A 318 13.77 0.33 3.46
C TYR A 318 13.83 -1.04 2.81
N ILE A 319 13.16 -2.01 3.43
CA ILE A 319 12.88 -3.32 2.83
C ILE A 319 11.38 -3.53 2.59
N PHE A 320 11.06 -3.91 1.37
CA PHE A 320 9.72 -4.22 0.88
C PHE A 320 9.58 -5.75 0.84
N THR A 321 8.52 -6.27 1.45
CA THR A 321 8.30 -7.72 1.59
C THR A 321 6.85 -8.12 1.34
N TYR A 322 6.60 -9.42 1.19
CA TYR A 322 5.27 -10.01 1.10
C TYR A 322 5.08 -11.03 2.23
N ARG A 323 5.38 -10.60 3.47
CA ARG A 323 5.28 -11.42 4.68
C ARG A 323 4.06 -11.01 5.49
N ASP A 324 3.23 -11.98 5.80
CA ASP A 324 2.07 -11.75 6.65
C ASP A 324 2.52 -11.74 8.11
N PHE A 325 2.61 -10.55 8.68
CA PHE A 325 3.03 -10.38 10.06
C PHE A 325 1.87 -10.60 11.02
N ASN A 326 2.21 -11.05 12.23
CA ASN A 326 1.20 -11.27 13.26
C ASN A 326 0.48 -9.96 13.63
N ASP A 327 -0.77 -10.08 14.07
CA ASP A 327 -1.62 -8.99 14.55
C ASP A 327 -1.86 -7.85 13.53
N GLY A 328 -1.58 -8.13 12.26
CA GLY A 328 -1.84 -7.27 11.13
C GLY A 328 -0.93 -6.06 11.01
N VAL A 329 0.33 -6.21 11.43
CA VAL A 329 1.39 -5.22 11.20
C VAL A 329 1.65 -5.07 9.70
N LEU A 330 1.50 -3.85 9.17
CA LEU A 330 1.78 -3.53 7.78
C LEU A 330 3.18 -2.95 7.56
N GLY A 331 3.80 -2.40 8.62
CA GLY A 331 5.14 -1.83 8.58
C GLY A 331 5.73 -1.68 9.98
N LEU A 332 7.04 -1.45 10.03
CA LEU A 332 7.73 -1.10 11.27
C LEU A 332 8.99 -0.29 10.95
N ALA A 333 9.19 0.81 11.66
CA ALA A 333 10.34 1.68 11.47
C ALA A 333 10.86 2.27 12.79
N TRP A 334 12.15 2.60 12.82
CA TRP A 334 12.77 3.27 13.98
C TRP A 334 12.31 4.73 14.06
N VAL A 335 11.75 5.12 15.22
CA VAL A 335 11.25 6.48 15.42
C VAL A 335 12.41 7.46 15.59
N GLY A 336 12.37 8.58 14.87
CA GLY A 336 13.34 9.65 14.99
C GLY A 336 13.24 10.40 16.33
N SER A 337 14.37 10.67 16.96
CA SER A 337 14.49 11.53 18.15
C SER A 337 15.54 12.61 17.89
N PRO A 338 15.39 13.86 18.37
CA PRO A 338 16.44 14.87 18.24
C PRO A 338 17.73 14.49 18.97
N GLU A 339 17.62 13.75 20.08
CA GLU A 339 18.74 13.41 20.98
C GLU A 339 19.15 11.94 20.85
N ASP A 340 18.18 11.03 20.76
CA ASP A 340 18.43 9.60 20.73
C ASP A 340 18.73 9.07 19.32
N ALA A 341 19.30 7.87 19.28
CA ALA A 341 19.46 7.10 18.05
C ALA A 341 18.10 6.75 17.45
N GLY A 342 17.96 6.91 16.13
CA GLY A 342 16.79 6.47 15.37
C GLY A 342 16.36 7.47 14.31
N GLY A 343 15.75 6.96 13.25
CA GLY A 343 15.16 7.76 12.17
C GLY A 343 16.16 8.29 11.16
N ILE A 344 15.81 9.37 10.48
CA ILE A 344 16.60 9.95 9.38
C ILE A 344 18.06 10.20 9.78
N CYS A 345 18.98 9.98 8.84
CA CYS A 345 20.38 10.41 8.96
C CYS A 345 21.18 9.76 10.11
N GLU A 346 20.79 8.56 10.55
CA GLU A 346 21.57 7.79 11.53
C GLU A 346 22.84 7.17 10.93
N LYS A 347 23.83 7.00 11.81
CA LYS A 347 25.11 6.34 11.50
C LYS A 347 25.25 5.03 12.27
N GLU A 348 26.29 4.27 11.97
CA GLU A 348 26.58 3.01 12.68
C GLU A 348 26.86 3.29 14.16
N ARG A 349 26.07 2.67 15.04
CA ARG A 349 26.27 2.69 16.49
C ARG A 349 26.43 1.27 17.03
N SER A 350 27.06 1.16 18.20
CA SER A 350 27.30 -0.12 18.85
C SER A 350 26.25 -0.36 19.93
N TYR A 351 25.63 -1.53 19.88
CA TYR A 351 24.64 -2.01 20.85
C TYR A 351 25.15 -3.30 21.51
N SER A 352 24.50 -3.69 22.61
CA SER A 352 24.86 -4.92 23.35
C SER A 352 24.91 -6.19 22.49
N ASP A 353 24.15 -6.23 21.40
CA ASP A 353 24.00 -7.37 20.49
C ASP A 353 24.64 -7.15 19.11
N GLY A 354 25.44 -6.09 18.95
CA GLY A 354 26.21 -5.82 17.75
C GLY A 354 26.02 -4.40 17.22
N LYS A 355 26.54 -4.15 16.02
CA LYS A 355 26.45 -2.84 15.39
C LYS A 355 25.18 -2.72 14.54
N LYS A 356 24.50 -1.57 14.64
CA LYS A 356 23.24 -1.30 13.93
C LYS A 356 23.21 0.16 13.46
N ILE A 357 22.43 0.39 12.40
CA ILE A 357 22.11 1.71 11.84
C ILE A 357 20.59 1.85 11.86
N LEU A 358 20.08 2.78 12.67
CA LEU A 358 18.65 2.89 12.98
C LEU A 358 17.89 3.87 12.05
N ASN A 359 18.37 4.08 10.82
CA ASN A 359 17.66 4.84 9.76
C ASN A 359 16.80 3.95 8.86
N THR A 360 16.22 2.90 9.43
CA THR A 360 15.63 1.79 8.69
C THR A 360 14.15 1.59 8.95
N GLY A 361 13.48 1.01 7.96
CA GLY A 361 12.07 0.62 8.01
C GLY A 361 11.76 -0.61 7.17
N VAL A 362 10.57 -1.17 7.39
CA VAL A 362 10.02 -2.36 6.72
C VAL A 362 8.58 -2.07 6.32
N VAL A 363 8.17 -2.49 5.13
CA VAL A 363 6.76 -2.45 4.68
C VAL A 363 6.38 -3.79 4.06
N THR A 364 5.21 -4.32 4.42
CA THR A 364 4.62 -5.53 3.82
C THR A 364 3.39 -5.23 2.98
N PHE A 365 3.17 -6.09 1.98
CA PHE A 365 2.13 -5.98 0.97
C PHE A 365 1.06 -7.07 1.08
N ILE A 366 1.07 -7.80 2.21
CA ILE A 366 0.08 -8.81 2.57
C ILE A 366 -0.33 -8.61 4.03
N ASN A 367 -1.60 -8.85 4.32
CA ASN A 367 -2.15 -8.84 5.66
C ASN A 367 -3.28 -9.86 5.78
N TYR A 368 -3.26 -10.70 6.82
CA TYR A 368 -4.25 -11.74 7.06
C TYR A 368 -4.48 -12.64 5.83
N GLY A 369 -3.40 -13.00 5.15
CA GLY A 369 -3.41 -13.85 3.94
C GLY A 369 -3.90 -13.13 2.67
N LYS A 370 -4.03 -11.81 2.68
CA LYS A 370 -4.61 -11.03 1.58
C LYS A 370 -3.71 -9.87 1.14
N ALA A 371 -3.59 -9.67 -0.18
CA ALA A 371 -2.81 -8.59 -0.75
C ALA A 371 -3.35 -7.23 -0.32
N VAL A 372 -2.49 -6.35 0.18
CA VAL A 372 -2.88 -5.00 0.58
C VAL A 372 -3.15 -4.16 -0.68
N PRO A 373 -4.27 -3.41 -0.76
CA PRO A 373 -4.51 -2.50 -1.87
C PRO A 373 -3.40 -1.46 -1.99
N GLN A 374 -3.06 -1.06 -3.22
CA GLN A 374 -1.95 -0.15 -3.48
C GLN A 374 -2.05 1.15 -2.70
N ARG A 375 -3.25 1.74 -2.62
CA ARG A 375 -3.50 2.94 -1.83
C ARG A 375 -3.10 2.78 -0.35
N VAL A 376 -3.40 1.64 0.25
CA VAL A 376 -3.14 1.39 1.66
C VAL A 376 -1.64 1.19 1.88
N SER A 377 -0.96 0.46 0.99
CA SER A 377 0.49 0.24 1.10
C SER A 377 1.31 1.53 0.96
N GLU A 378 0.85 2.48 0.14
CA GLU A 378 1.48 3.80 0.00
C GLU A 378 1.32 4.66 1.25
N ILE A 379 0.14 4.65 1.87
CA ILE A 379 -0.10 5.36 3.13
C ILE A 379 0.69 4.70 4.27
N THR A 380 0.78 3.37 4.29
CA THR A 380 1.67 2.65 5.21
C THR A 380 3.11 3.08 5.02
N PHE A 381 3.61 3.15 3.79
CA PHE A 381 4.98 3.61 3.56
C PHE A 381 5.19 5.05 4.03
N ALA A 382 4.25 5.96 3.76
CA ALA A 382 4.29 7.32 4.28
C ALA A 382 4.26 7.39 5.83
N HIS A 383 3.50 6.50 6.47
CA HIS A 383 3.42 6.39 7.93
C HIS A 383 4.76 5.97 8.55
N GLU A 384 5.39 4.93 8.00
CA GLU A 384 6.70 4.46 8.47
C GLU A 384 7.80 5.52 8.28
N VAL A 385 7.78 6.24 7.14
CA VAL A 385 8.70 7.37 6.92
C VAL A 385 8.39 8.50 7.92
N GLY A 386 7.12 8.70 8.29
CA GLY A 386 6.70 9.65 9.33
C GLY A 386 7.31 9.33 10.70
N HIS A 387 7.37 8.05 11.07
CA HIS A 387 8.12 7.60 12.24
C HIS A 387 9.60 7.93 12.14
N ASN A 388 10.25 7.68 11.00
CA ASN A 388 11.67 8.02 10.85
C ASN A 388 11.96 9.53 10.93
N PHE A 389 11.01 10.36 10.52
CA PHE A 389 11.09 11.82 10.70
C PHE A 389 10.80 12.25 12.14
N GLY A 390 10.36 11.34 13.02
CA GLY A 390 10.20 11.55 14.45
C GLY A 390 8.78 11.77 14.93
N SER A 391 7.78 11.53 14.08
CA SER A 391 6.40 11.55 14.56
C SER A 391 6.10 10.28 15.36
N PRO A 392 5.60 10.39 16.60
CA PRO A 392 4.85 9.29 17.21
C PRO A 392 3.49 9.15 16.52
N HIS A 393 2.68 8.20 16.97
CA HIS A 393 1.29 8.15 16.56
C HIS A 393 0.50 9.38 17.05
N ASP A 394 -0.50 9.77 16.28
CA ASP A 394 -1.43 10.82 16.68
C ASP A 394 -2.30 10.34 17.86
N GLU A 395 -2.31 11.13 18.93
CA GLU A 395 -3.12 10.90 20.12
C GLU A 395 -4.48 11.62 20.03
N SER A 396 -5.38 11.33 20.97
CA SER A 396 -6.79 11.79 20.95
C SER A 396 -6.96 13.30 20.76
N GLY A 397 -8.05 13.73 20.12
CA GLY A 397 -8.45 15.13 20.02
C GLY A 397 -8.31 15.68 18.60
N ALA A 398 -7.76 16.88 18.46
CA ALA A 398 -7.65 17.56 17.16
C ALA A 398 -6.80 16.80 16.12
N CYS A 399 -5.89 15.93 16.57
CA CYS A 399 -5.01 15.13 15.71
C CYS A 399 -5.60 13.77 15.33
N THR A 400 -6.80 13.43 15.84
CA THR A 400 -7.55 12.21 15.47
C THR A 400 -9.03 12.53 15.23
N PRO A 401 -9.34 13.38 14.22
CA PRO A 401 -10.69 13.94 14.07
C PRO A 401 -11.75 12.93 13.63
N GLY A 402 -11.38 11.80 13.02
CA GLY A 402 -12.32 10.79 12.54
C GLY A 402 -13.38 11.34 11.57
N GLY A 403 -14.56 10.70 11.56
CA GLY A 403 -15.74 11.18 10.83
C GLY A 403 -15.56 11.23 9.30
N SER A 404 -16.15 12.25 8.66
CA SER A 404 -16.14 12.45 7.20
C SER A 404 -14.76 12.80 6.64
N GLU A 405 -13.93 13.48 7.44
CA GLU A 405 -12.57 13.87 7.05
C GLU A 405 -11.52 12.76 7.27
N GLY A 406 -11.85 11.78 8.13
CA GLY A 406 -10.98 10.67 8.52
C GLY A 406 -9.78 11.08 9.37
N ASN A 407 -8.96 10.11 9.76
CA ASN A 407 -7.76 10.34 10.55
C ASN A 407 -6.53 10.68 9.68
N TYR A 408 -5.50 11.27 10.28
CA TYR A 408 -4.26 11.62 9.60
C TYR A 408 -3.34 10.40 9.38
N ILE A 409 -2.27 10.58 8.61
CA ILE A 409 -1.31 9.51 8.26
C ILE A 409 -0.77 8.80 9.52
N MET A 410 -0.48 9.54 10.60
CA MET A 410 0.12 8.98 11.82
C MET A 410 -0.91 8.39 12.78
N PHE A 411 -2.14 8.13 12.33
CA PHE A 411 -3.13 7.45 13.15
C PHE A 411 -2.63 6.07 13.59
N ALA A 412 -2.79 5.79 14.89
CA ALA A 412 -2.28 4.57 15.50
C ALA A 412 -2.99 3.28 15.04
N ARG A 413 -3.94 3.32 14.09
CA ARG A 413 -4.62 2.15 13.52
C ARG A 413 -4.58 2.26 12.00
N ALA A 414 -4.77 1.13 11.32
CA ALA A 414 -4.82 1.12 9.86
C ALA A 414 -5.82 2.16 9.33
N THR A 415 -5.56 2.73 8.15
CA THR A 415 -6.48 3.66 7.52
C THR A 415 -6.88 3.11 6.16
N GLU A 416 -8.15 3.28 5.81
CA GLU A 416 -8.68 2.89 4.49
C GLU A 416 -8.07 3.74 3.36
N GLY A 417 -7.53 4.90 3.72
CA GLY A 417 -6.96 5.87 2.79
C GLY A 417 -7.99 6.75 2.10
N SER A 418 -9.29 6.41 2.18
CA SER A 418 -10.46 7.00 1.50
C SER A 418 -10.66 8.48 1.77
N LYS A 419 -10.25 8.95 2.93
CA LYS A 419 -10.66 10.25 3.46
C LYS A 419 -9.61 11.35 3.20
N PRO A 420 -10.02 12.62 3.13
CA PRO A 420 -9.13 13.75 2.88
C PRO A 420 -7.91 13.84 3.80
N ASN A 421 -8.03 13.46 5.07
CA ASN A 421 -6.92 13.51 6.03
C ASN A 421 -5.96 12.33 5.92
N ASN A 422 -6.33 11.20 5.29
CA ASN A 422 -5.46 10.02 5.23
C ASN A 422 -4.20 10.23 4.37
N ARG A 423 -4.05 11.40 3.74
CA ARG A 423 -2.90 11.84 2.94
C ARG A 423 -2.21 13.08 3.51
N LYS A 424 -2.56 13.46 4.73
CA LYS A 424 -2.02 14.63 5.41
C LYS A 424 -1.45 14.19 6.75
N PHE A 425 -0.42 14.89 7.17
CA PHE A 425 0.06 14.83 8.54
C PHE A 425 -0.77 15.76 9.41
N SER A 426 -1.00 15.36 10.67
CA SER A 426 -1.67 16.22 11.64
C SER A 426 -0.73 17.35 12.08
N SER A 427 -1.27 18.40 12.71
CA SER A 427 -0.41 19.42 13.33
C SER A 427 0.50 18.84 14.42
N CYS A 428 0.05 17.81 15.14
CA CYS A 428 0.86 17.12 16.15
C CYS A 428 2.05 16.40 15.50
N SER A 429 1.82 15.69 14.40
CA SER A 429 2.89 14.97 13.69
C SER A 429 3.94 15.96 13.16
N ILE A 430 3.49 17.04 12.52
CA ILE A 430 4.38 18.05 11.93
C ILE A 430 5.24 18.71 13.00
N GLU A 431 4.69 19.03 14.18
CA GLU A 431 5.45 19.62 15.28
C GLU A 431 6.59 18.71 15.75
N LYS A 432 6.32 17.41 15.93
CA LYS A 432 7.32 16.44 16.37
C LYS A 432 8.38 16.19 15.30
N MET A 433 7.96 16.06 14.04
CA MET A 433 8.90 15.93 12.92
C MET A 433 9.79 17.16 12.77
N ALA A 434 9.24 18.37 12.95
CA ALA A 434 10.00 19.61 12.88
C ALA A 434 11.11 19.68 13.93
N ALA A 435 10.90 19.12 15.13
CA ALA A 435 11.93 19.05 16.17
C ALA A 435 13.13 18.19 15.73
N VAL A 436 12.89 17.04 15.10
CA VAL A 436 13.96 16.18 14.56
C VAL A 436 14.64 16.83 13.37
N MET A 437 13.87 17.43 12.45
CA MET A 437 14.41 18.11 11.27
C MET A 437 15.37 19.25 11.66
N ARG A 438 15.08 20.00 12.74
CA ARG A 438 15.98 21.06 13.26
C ARG A 438 17.35 20.55 13.73
N VAL A 439 17.49 19.26 14.03
CA VAL A 439 18.74 18.69 14.56
C VAL A 439 19.42 17.77 13.55
N LYS A 440 18.66 16.93 12.85
CA LYS A 440 19.19 15.86 11.98
C LYS A 440 19.28 16.25 10.52
N ALA A 441 18.51 17.22 10.04
CA ALA A 441 18.58 17.68 8.66
C ALA A 441 19.57 18.84 8.44
N VAL A 442 20.12 19.41 9.52
CA VAL A 442 21.15 20.46 9.45
C VAL A 442 22.52 19.84 9.17
N CYS A 443 23.30 20.48 8.29
CA CYS A 443 24.67 20.07 7.99
C CYS A 443 25.58 20.27 9.20
N LYS A 444 26.33 19.24 9.60
CA LYS A 444 27.39 19.33 10.62
C LYS A 444 28.75 19.21 9.95
N ASP A 445 29.66 20.15 10.21
CA ASP A 445 31.03 20.14 9.68
C ASP A 445 31.11 19.95 8.14
N HIS A 446 30.29 20.70 7.39
CA HIS A 446 30.12 20.59 5.94
C HIS A 446 29.62 19.21 5.41
N LYS A 447 29.31 18.26 6.29
CA LYS A 447 28.66 17.00 5.95
C LYS A 447 27.15 17.13 6.14
N CYS A 448 26.42 17.08 5.05
CA CYS A 448 24.98 17.13 5.02
C CYS A 448 24.44 15.73 4.72
N CYS A 449 23.44 15.29 5.46
CA CYS A 449 22.69 14.09 5.12
C CYS A 449 21.71 14.34 3.97
N PHE A 450 21.06 15.51 4.00
CA PHE A 450 20.25 15.99 2.88
C PHE A 450 21.15 16.63 1.84
N GLU A 451 20.86 16.36 0.57
CA GLU A 451 21.60 16.90 -0.56
C GLU A 451 20.75 17.91 -1.33
N LYS A 452 21.39 18.62 -2.27
CA LYS A 452 20.70 19.61 -3.07
C LYS A 452 19.57 18.95 -3.85
N ALA A 453 18.39 19.58 -3.84
CA ALA A 453 17.34 19.20 -4.78
C ALA A 453 17.89 19.32 -6.21
N GLY A 454 17.47 18.42 -7.10
CA GLY A 454 17.78 18.55 -8.52
C GLY A 454 17.39 19.96 -9.00
N ALA A 455 18.21 20.60 -9.81
CA ALA A 455 17.88 21.92 -10.34
C ALA A 455 16.61 21.86 -11.19
N ALA A 456 15.75 22.89 -11.13
CA ALA A 456 14.64 23.07 -12.07
C ALA A 456 15.18 22.98 -13.51
N ILE A 457 14.52 22.19 -14.34
CA ILE A 457 15.05 21.79 -15.65
C ILE A 457 14.31 22.56 -16.73
N CYS A 458 14.79 23.76 -17.01
CA CYS A 458 14.27 24.57 -18.12
C CYS A 458 14.25 23.78 -19.43
N GLY A 459 13.05 23.70 -20.01
CA GLY A 459 12.70 22.99 -21.22
C GLY A 459 11.94 21.69 -20.94
N ASN A 460 11.66 21.32 -19.69
CA ASN A 460 10.91 20.09 -19.35
C ASN A 460 9.38 20.23 -19.58
N ALA A 461 8.96 21.38 -20.09
CA ALA A 461 7.60 21.77 -20.44
C ALA A 461 6.62 21.83 -19.26
N VAL A 462 7.13 21.99 -18.04
CA VAL A 462 6.34 22.34 -16.84
C VAL A 462 6.94 23.60 -16.24
N VAL A 463 6.10 24.59 -16.02
CA VAL A 463 6.53 25.84 -15.42
C VAL A 463 6.88 25.60 -13.95
N GLU A 464 8.17 25.58 -13.64
CA GLU A 464 8.70 25.42 -12.28
C GLU A 464 8.86 26.78 -11.57
N LYS A 465 9.36 26.77 -10.33
CA LYS A 465 9.34 27.96 -9.44
C LYS A 465 10.17 29.15 -9.99
N ASP A 466 11.11 28.89 -10.90
CA ASP A 466 12.07 29.87 -11.42
C ASP A 466 11.89 30.15 -12.93
N GLU A 467 10.75 29.74 -13.50
CA GLU A 467 10.42 29.85 -14.92
C GLU A 467 9.11 30.64 -15.10
N GLU A 468 9.03 31.49 -16.13
CA GLU A 468 7.78 32.19 -16.45
C GLU A 468 6.89 31.35 -17.36
N CYS A 469 7.52 30.53 -18.20
CA CYS A 469 6.87 29.60 -19.12
C CYS A 469 7.87 28.49 -19.42
N ASP A 470 7.40 27.34 -19.87
CA ASP A 470 8.30 26.30 -20.36
C ASP A 470 7.62 25.60 -21.53
N CYS A 471 7.99 25.98 -22.75
CA CYS A 471 7.45 25.35 -23.95
C CYS A 471 8.27 24.14 -24.44
N GLY A 472 9.35 23.80 -23.74
CA GLY A 472 10.38 22.90 -24.23
C GLY A 472 11.71 23.59 -24.51
N PHE A 473 12.64 22.88 -25.15
CA PHE A 473 13.80 23.48 -25.80
C PHE A 473 13.38 24.24 -27.07
N LYS A 474 14.18 25.23 -27.47
CA LYS A 474 13.90 26.08 -28.64
C LYS A 474 13.68 25.29 -29.93
N GLU A 475 14.27 24.09 -30.04
CA GLU A 475 14.10 23.21 -31.21
C GLU A 475 12.83 22.34 -31.17
N ASP A 476 12.09 22.30 -30.05
CA ASP A 476 10.89 21.45 -29.92
C ASP A 476 9.73 21.96 -30.78
N GLU A 477 8.99 21.05 -31.43
CA GLU A 477 7.85 21.42 -32.28
C GLU A 477 6.73 22.12 -31.47
N SER A 478 6.54 21.73 -30.21
CA SER A 478 5.63 22.42 -29.28
C SER A 478 6.09 23.84 -28.97
N CYS A 479 7.39 24.06 -28.85
CA CYS A 479 8.00 25.36 -28.52
C CYS A 479 8.12 26.27 -29.75
N GLN A 480 8.28 25.70 -30.94
CA GLN A 480 8.18 26.42 -32.22
C GLN A 480 6.75 26.87 -32.52
N LYS A 481 5.74 26.11 -32.07
CA LYS A 481 4.32 26.49 -32.12
C LYS A 481 3.99 27.53 -31.06
N ASP A 482 4.56 27.39 -29.87
CA ASP A 482 4.45 28.35 -28.78
C ASP A 482 5.34 29.57 -29.02
N LYS A 483 4.85 30.52 -29.82
CA LYS A 483 5.53 31.81 -30.07
C LYS A 483 5.56 32.74 -28.86
N CYS A 484 5.10 32.27 -27.71
CA CYS A 484 4.89 33.06 -26.52
C CYS A 484 5.98 32.85 -25.47
N CYS A 485 6.72 31.75 -25.58
CA CYS A 485 7.75 31.36 -24.64
C CYS A 485 9.11 31.21 -25.34
N GLU A 486 10.15 31.74 -24.71
CA GLU A 486 11.53 31.50 -25.10
C GLU A 486 11.92 30.09 -24.65
N GLY A 487 11.99 29.18 -25.62
CA GLY A 487 12.44 27.82 -25.35
C GLY A 487 13.83 27.75 -24.75
N ALA A 488 14.07 26.69 -24.00
CA ALA A 488 15.35 26.44 -23.36
C ALA A 488 16.50 26.34 -24.40
N GLN A 489 17.68 26.77 -23.99
CA GLN A 489 18.98 26.58 -24.65
C GLN A 489 19.98 26.23 -23.54
N ASP A 490 20.37 24.95 -23.46
CA ASP A 490 21.09 24.34 -22.34
C ASP A 490 20.32 24.44 -21.00
N THR A 491 20.67 25.40 -20.13
CA THR A 491 20.03 25.68 -18.82
C THR A 491 19.47 27.10 -18.73
N LYS A 492 19.40 27.83 -19.85
CA LYS A 492 18.89 29.21 -19.94
C LYS A 492 17.70 29.26 -20.89
N GLY A 493 16.70 30.06 -20.58
CA GLY A 493 15.44 30.15 -21.33
C GLY A 493 14.25 30.13 -20.37
N CYS A 494 13.10 29.64 -20.83
CA CYS A 494 11.88 29.47 -20.01
C CYS A 494 11.34 30.79 -19.45
N LYS A 495 11.39 31.82 -20.31
CA LYS A 495 10.87 33.16 -20.08
C LYS A 495 9.89 33.54 -21.16
N LEU A 496 8.91 34.37 -20.84
CA LEU A 496 8.00 34.85 -21.87
C LEU A 496 8.79 35.70 -22.88
N VAL A 497 8.45 35.55 -24.15
CA VAL A 497 9.00 36.41 -25.21
C VAL A 497 8.60 37.86 -24.90
N ASP A 498 9.51 38.80 -25.14
CA ASP A 498 9.27 40.23 -24.87
C ASP A 498 7.93 40.72 -25.44
N GLY A 499 7.12 41.35 -24.56
CA GLY A 499 5.80 41.88 -24.89
C GLY A 499 4.65 40.87 -24.90
N LYS A 500 4.88 39.61 -24.50
CA LYS A 500 3.82 38.60 -24.34
C LYS A 500 3.33 38.52 -22.89
N LYS A 501 2.06 38.14 -22.70
CA LYS A 501 1.41 38.13 -21.38
C LYS A 501 1.22 36.73 -20.80
N CYS A 502 1.19 35.72 -21.65
CA CYS A 502 1.10 34.33 -21.24
C CYS A 502 1.69 33.40 -22.29
N SER A 503 1.88 32.14 -21.91
CA SER A 503 2.19 31.05 -22.82
C SER A 503 1.19 29.89 -22.62
N PRO A 504 0.83 29.14 -23.69
CA PRO A 504 0.06 27.90 -23.60
C PRO A 504 0.64 26.87 -22.62
N SER A 505 1.95 26.89 -22.37
CA SER A 505 2.59 26.05 -21.34
C SER A 505 2.09 26.34 -19.91
N GLN A 506 1.58 27.54 -19.65
CA GLN A 506 1.00 27.93 -18.37
C GLN A 506 -0.48 27.50 -18.20
N GLY A 507 -1.16 27.12 -19.29
CA GLY A 507 -2.53 26.59 -19.26
C GLY A 507 -3.40 26.89 -20.50
N LEU A 508 -4.56 26.21 -20.55
CA LEU A 508 -5.51 26.22 -21.68
C LEU A 508 -6.12 27.59 -22.03
N CYS A 509 -6.06 28.56 -21.13
CA CYS A 509 -6.63 29.89 -21.33
C CYS A 509 -5.67 30.89 -21.95
N CYS A 510 -4.47 30.47 -22.36
CA CYS A 510 -3.62 31.31 -23.20
C CYS A 510 -3.88 31.02 -24.68
N ASN A 511 -4.12 32.07 -25.46
CA ASN A 511 -4.31 31.94 -26.90
C ASN A 511 -2.96 31.71 -27.58
N GLU A 512 -2.80 30.54 -28.22
CA GLU A 512 -1.57 30.10 -28.88
C GLU A 512 -1.07 31.06 -29.98
N LYS A 513 -1.95 31.88 -30.57
CA LYS A 513 -1.59 32.80 -31.65
C LYS A 513 -1.21 34.20 -31.17
N THR A 514 -1.91 34.71 -30.16
CA THR A 514 -1.71 36.09 -29.67
C THR A 514 -0.79 36.15 -28.46
N CYS A 515 -0.63 35.04 -27.72
CA CYS A 515 0.10 34.99 -26.45
C CYS A 515 -0.53 35.89 -25.37
N GLU A 516 -1.85 36.02 -25.46
CA GLU A 516 -2.68 36.74 -24.51
C GLU A 516 -3.79 35.82 -24.01
N PRO A 517 -4.29 36.03 -22.78
CA PRO A 517 -5.40 35.26 -22.26
C PRO A 517 -6.63 35.34 -23.18
N HIS A 518 -7.33 34.21 -23.37
CA HIS A 518 -8.60 34.18 -24.08
C HIS A 518 -9.61 35.14 -23.42
N PRO A 519 -10.39 35.92 -24.20
CA PRO A 519 -11.28 36.93 -23.64
C PRO A 519 -12.24 36.37 -22.58
N GLY A 520 -12.40 37.10 -21.49
CA GLY A 520 -13.23 36.72 -20.34
C GLY A 520 -14.75 36.73 -20.57
N ASN A 521 -15.21 36.75 -21.82
CA ASN A 521 -16.61 36.90 -22.23
C ASN A 521 -17.30 35.54 -22.49
N PHE A 522 -16.93 34.49 -21.73
CA PHE A 522 -17.48 33.13 -21.89
C PHE A 522 -17.28 32.50 -23.27
N SER A 523 -16.32 32.99 -24.06
CA SER A 523 -16.09 32.52 -25.43
C SER A 523 -15.28 31.22 -25.53
N PHE A 524 -14.44 30.93 -24.55
CA PHE A 524 -13.59 29.74 -24.54
C PHE A 524 -13.89 28.85 -23.33
N LEU A 525 -14.54 27.72 -23.60
CA LEU A 525 -14.85 26.69 -22.60
C LEU A 525 -13.58 25.89 -22.29
N CYS A 526 -13.12 25.94 -21.04
CA CYS A 526 -11.89 25.28 -20.63
C CYS A 526 -12.11 24.05 -19.72
N GLN A 527 -13.27 23.95 -19.05
CA GLN A 527 -13.71 22.74 -18.33
C GLN A 527 -15.20 22.46 -18.56
N ASN A 528 -15.54 21.19 -18.79
CA ASN A 528 -16.92 20.71 -18.89
C ASN A 528 -17.60 20.61 -17.52
N GLU A 529 -18.92 20.52 -17.53
CA GLU A 529 -19.75 20.30 -16.34
C GLU A 529 -19.51 18.92 -15.71
N THR A 530 -19.56 18.86 -14.38
CA THR A 530 -19.54 17.63 -13.57
C THR A 530 -20.79 17.56 -12.69
N GLU A 531 -21.01 16.46 -11.96
CA GLU A 531 -22.17 16.34 -11.05
C GLU A 531 -22.25 17.48 -10.02
N CYS A 532 -21.10 17.97 -9.52
CA CYS A 532 -21.04 19.00 -8.49
C CYS A 532 -20.42 20.34 -8.91
N ARG A 533 -19.96 20.50 -10.15
CA ARG A 533 -19.43 21.79 -10.65
C ARG A 533 -19.98 22.11 -12.03
N ASN A 534 -20.24 23.38 -12.26
CA ASN A 534 -20.70 23.89 -13.55
C ASN A 534 -19.56 23.90 -14.59
N VAL A 535 -19.86 24.35 -15.80
CA VAL A 535 -18.84 24.66 -16.81
C VAL A 535 -17.91 25.79 -16.35
N SER A 536 -16.65 25.79 -16.80
CA SER A 536 -15.70 26.88 -16.57
C SER A 536 -15.18 27.45 -17.88
N TYR A 537 -15.14 28.78 -17.95
CA TYR A 537 -14.63 29.54 -19.08
C TYR A 537 -13.40 30.35 -18.69
N CYS A 538 -12.56 30.67 -19.65
CA CYS A 538 -11.42 31.55 -19.42
C CYS A 538 -11.88 32.94 -18.94
N ASN A 539 -11.13 33.53 -18.00
CA ASN A 539 -11.48 34.79 -17.34
C ASN A 539 -10.87 36.03 -18.00
N GLY A 540 -10.06 35.89 -19.05
CA GLY A 540 -9.38 37.01 -19.71
C GLY A 540 -8.14 37.56 -19.00
N VAL A 541 -7.72 36.98 -17.88
CA VAL A 541 -6.63 37.53 -17.05
C VAL A 541 -5.40 36.63 -17.05
N ASN A 542 -5.57 35.30 -16.96
CA ASN A 542 -4.45 34.36 -16.87
C ASN A 542 -4.59 33.17 -17.83
N ALA A 543 -3.48 32.47 -18.05
CA ALA A 543 -3.43 31.26 -18.87
C ALA A 543 -4.15 30.07 -18.24
N SER A 544 -4.43 30.09 -16.94
CA SER A 544 -4.92 28.91 -16.23
C SER A 544 -6.45 28.92 -16.11
N CYS A 545 -7.12 27.90 -16.63
CA CYS A 545 -8.58 27.73 -16.57
C CYS A 545 -9.15 27.91 -15.15
N PRO A 546 -9.99 28.93 -14.85
CA PRO A 546 -10.49 29.15 -13.50
C PRO A 546 -11.22 27.93 -12.97
N LEU A 547 -11.20 27.76 -11.65
CA LEU A 547 -11.90 26.64 -11.02
C LEU A 547 -13.40 26.78 -11.31
N ALA A 548 -14.00 25.74 -11.89
CA ALA A 548 -15.43 25.72 -12.18
C ALA A 548 -16.27 26.08 -10.94
N PRO A 549 -17.26 26.98 -11.07
CA PRO A 549 -18.16 27.31 -9.98
C PRO A 549 -18.81 26.05 -9.42
N ALA A 550 -18.85 25.94 -8.09
CA ALA A 550 -19.60 24.87 -7.45
C ALA A 550 -21.07 24.96 -7.85
N LYS A 551 -21.69 23.82 -8.13
CA LYS A 551 -23.14 23.72 -8.14
C LYS A 551 -23.70 24.05 -6.76
N PRO A 552 -24.98 24.43 -6.66
CA PRO A 552 -25.60 24.71 -5.38
C PRO A 552 -25.32 23.58 -4.38
N ASN A 553 -24.95 23.94 -3.15
CA ASN A 553 -24.82 22.96 -2.09
C ASN A 553 -26.15 22.20 -1.95
N LEU A 554 -26.07 20.93 -1.54
CA LEU A 554 -27.23 20.03 -1.48
C LEU A 554 -27.77 19.57 -2.84
N THR A 555 -27.05 19.82 -3.94
CA THR A 555 -27.36 19.17 -5.22
C THR A 555 -27.11 17.66 -5.09
N PRO A 556 -28.06 16.77 -5.43
CA PRO A 556 -27.85 15.33 -5.37
C PRO A 556 -26.77 14.87 -6.36
N CYS A 557 -25.89 13.98 -5.91
CA CYS A 557 -24.81 13.38 -6.70
C CYS A 557 -24.62 11.91 -6.30
N MET A 558 -23.89 11.14 -7.10
CA MET A 558 -23.80 9.68 -6.94
C MET A 558 -25.17 8.99 -6.84
N GLU A 559 -26.02 9.21 -7.86
CA GLU A 559 -27.40 8.69 -7.93
C GLU A 559 -28.27 9.09 -6.71
N GLY A 560 -27.98 10.24 -6.10
CA GLY A 560 -28.74 10.78 -4.98
C GLY A 560 -28.31 10.29 -3.59
N ARG A 561 -27.31 9.40 -3.50
CA ARG A 561 -26.80 8.89 -2.21
C ARG A 561 -25.98 9.93 -1.44
N LYS A 562 -25.41 10.91 -2.14
CA LYS A 562 -24.63 12.01 -1.58
C LYS A 562 -25.12 13.35 -2.12
N LEU A 563 -24.61 14.41 -1.51
CA LEU A 563 -24.87 15.78 -1.88
C LEU A 563 -23.56 16.50 -2.22
N CYS A 564 -23.68 17.45 -3.14
CA CYS A 564 -22.63 18.39 -3.45
C CYS A 564 -22.41 19.36 -2.28
N GLU A 565 -21.17 19.50 -1.85
CA GLU A 565 -20.74 20.51 -0.90
C GLU A 565 -19.46 21.17 -1.42
N ASN A 566 -19.51 22.49 -1.61
CA ASN A 566 -18.42 23.31 -2.14
C ASN A 566 -17.82 22.75 -3.45
N GLY A 567 -18.67 22.15 -4.28
CA GLY A 567 -18.29 21.58 -5.57
C GLY A 567 -17.64 20.19 -5.52
N SER A 568 -17.83 19.46 -4.41
CA SER A 568 -17.39 18.08 -4.21
C SER A 568 -18.57 17.18 -3.84
N CYS A 569 -18.64 15.96 -4.39
CA CYS A 569 -19.70 15.00 -4.06
C CYS A 569 -19.38 14.22 -2.78
N SER A 570 -19.45 14.87 -1.63
CA SER A 570 -18.98 14.31 -0.36
C SER A 570 -19.94 14.46 0.81
N ALA A 571 -20.92 15.36 0.74
CA ALA A 571 -21.86 15.55 1.84
C ALA A 571 -22.87 14.41 1.91
N SER A 572 -23.29 14.06 3.12
CA SER A 572 -24.34 13.08 3.33
C SER A 572 -25.69 13.59 2.84
N VAL A 573 -26.52 12.71 2.31
CA VAL A 573 -27.92 13.02 1.94
C VAL A 573 -28.75 13.50 3.15
N CYS A 574 -28.40 13.06 4.37
CA CYS A 574 -29.00 13.52 5.62
C CYS A 574 -28.97 15.05 5.80
N LYS A 575 -27.93 15.68 5.25
CA LYS A 575 -27.73 17.13 5.33
C LYS A 575 -28.80 17.92 4.58
N ALA A 576 -29.50 17.32 3.61
CA ALA A 576 -30.64 17.95 2.93
C ALA A 576 -31.76 18.38 3.91
N LYS A 577 -31.87 17.70 5.06
CA LYS A 577 -32.84 18.03 6.12
C LYS A 577 -32.19 18.56 7.40
N GLY A 578 -30.89 18.88 7.36
CA GLY A 578 -30.13 19.34 8.52
C GLY A 578 -29.80 18.24 9.53
N TYR A 579 -29.85 16.97 9.13
CA TYR A 579 -29.45 15.83 9.95
C TYR A 579 -27.99 15.44 9.71
N LEU A 580 -27.40 14.77 10.69
CA LEU A 580 -26.06 14.17 10.56
C LEU A 580 -26.18 12.73 10.07
N GLU A 581 -25.16 12.23 9.39
CA GLU A 581 -25.10 10.82 9.01
C GLU A 581 -24.76 9.96 10.23
N CYS A 582 -25.38 8.80 10.34
CA CYS A 582 -25.13 7.82 11.39
C CYS A 582 -25.25 6.40 10.85
N GLN A 583 -24.81 5.40 11.63
CA GLN A 583 -24.94 3.99 11.28
C GLN A 583 -26.15 3.37 12.00
N CYS A 584 -27.00 2.69 11.24
CA CYS A 584 -28.14 1.98 11.82
C CYS A 584 -27.71 0.83 12.73
N SER A 585 -28.44 0.67 13.84
CA SER A 585 -28.19 -0.36 14.85
C SER A 585 -29.07 -1.61 14.69
N GLN A 586 -30.16 -1.52 13.93
CA GLN A 586 -31.06 -2.66 13.67
C GLN A 586 -30.38 -3.64 12.70
N GLU A 587 -30.21 -4.91 13.09
CA GLU A 587 -29.45 -5.93 12.33
C GLU A 587 -29.83 -6.03 10.85
N GLU A 588 -31.12 -5.92 10.52
CA GLU A 588 -31.62 -6.00 9.15
C GLU A 588 -31.41 -4.71 8.33
N LYS A 589 -31.22 -3.57 9.00
CA LYS A 589 -31.09 -2.23 8.39
C LYS A 589 -29.70 -1.61 8.59
N MET A 590 -28.72 -2.37 9.08
CA MET A 590 -27.34 -1.87 9.29
C MET A 590 -26.66 -1.37 8.00
N CYS A 591 -27.23 -1.72 6.84
CA CYS A 591 -26.79 -1.31 5.50
C CYS A 591 -27.71 -0.32 4.81
N ASP A 592 -28.71 0.20 5.52
CA ASP A 592 -29.49 1.33 5.04
C ASP A 592 -28.72 2.62 5.30
N LEU A 593 -28.99 3.67 4.51
CA LEU A 593 -28.44 4.99 4.79
C LEU A 593 -29.25 5.59 5.93
N CYS A 594 -28.58 6.02 7.01
CA CYS A 594 -29.25 6.45 8.24
C CYS A 594 -28.83 7.85 8.66
N CYS A 595 -29.80 8.60 9.20
CA CYS A 595 -29.64 9.97 9.64
C CYS A 595 -29.96 10.08 11.13
N ASP A 596 -29.15 10.84 11.85
CA ASP A 596 -29.43 11.22 13.22
C ASP A 596 -30.40 12.39 13.23
N ILE A 597 -31.62 12.11 13.65
CA ILE A 597 -32.68 13.11 13.73
C ILE A 597 -32.68 13.87 15.06
N SER A 598 -31.81 13.50 16.01
CA SER A 598 -31.67 14.18 17.27
C SER A 598 -31.02 15.56 17.09
N LYS A 599 -31.49 16.54 17.87
CA LYS A 599 -30.85 17.85 17.99
C LYS A 599 -29.84 17.91 19.14
N ASP A 600 -29.78 16.86 19.96
CA ASP A 600 -28.89 16.76 21.12
C ASP A 600 -27.74 15.78 20.82
N PRO A 601 -26.49 16.27 20.71
CA PRO A 601 -25.34 15.41 20.42
C PRO A 601 -25.03 14.39 21.52
N THR A 602 -25.64 14.49 22.70
CA THR A 602 -25.45 13.53 23.81
C THR A 602 -26.40 12.32 23.73
N LYS A 603 -27.44 12.39 22.89
CA LYS A 603 -28.41 11.31 22.67
C LYS A 603 -28.77 11.22 21.17
N PRO A 604 -27.91 10.58 20.36
CA PRO A 604 -28.20 10.40 18.93
C PRO A 604 -29.41 9.48 18.72
N ASP A 605 -30.35 9.87 17.86
CA ASP A 605 -31.50 9.07 17.42
C ASP A 605 -31.32 8.74 15.94
N CYS A 606 -30.57 7.67 15.69
CA CYS A 606 -30.21 7.24 14.35
C CYS A 606 -31.34 6.41 13.71
N LYS A 607 -31.93 6.93 12.63
CA LYS A 607 -33.01 6.25 11.88
C LYS A 607 -32.63 6.06 10.41
N PRO A 608 -33.03 4.94 9.78
CA PRO A 608 -32.82 4.74 8.35
C PRO A 608 -33.65 5.75 7.56
N THR A 609 -33.14 6.17 6.40
CA THR A 609 -33.84 7.08 5.48
C THR A 609 -35.22 6.58 5.07
N SER A 610 -35.42 5.25 5.04
CA SER A 610 -36.71 4.61 4.81
C SER A 610 -37.77 4.92 5.87
N ASP A 611 -37.34 5.23 7.10
CA ASP A 611 -38.22 5.53 8.24
C ASP A 611 -38.32 7.06 8.50
N ILE A 612 -37.73 7.91 7.64
CA ILE A 612 -37.75 9.37 7.76
C ILE A 612 -38.60 9.97 6.65
N ASP A 613 -39.70 10.65 7.04
CA ASP A 613 -40.63 11.28 6.09
C ASP A 613 -39.91 12.20 5.11
N GLY A 614 -40.08 11.95 3.82
CA GLY A 614 -39.54 12.74 2.70
C GLY A 614 -38.05 12.52 2.40
N PHE A 615 -37.46 11.41 2.84
CA PHE A 615 -36.31 10.79 2.17
C PHE A 615 -36.80 9.62 1.31
N GLU A 616 -36.11 9.36 0.20
CA GLU A 616 -36.27 8.09 -0.50
C GLU A 616 -35.56 6.99 0.29
N ALA A 617 -36.12 5.77 0.25
CA ALA A 617 -35.52 4.61 0.89
C ALA A 617 -34.19 4.25 0.21
N MET A 618 -33.10 4.76 0.76
CA MET A 618 -31.76 4.61 0.21
C MET A 618 -30.97 3.60 1.03
N LYS A 619 -30.35 2.67 0.31
CA LYS A 619 -29.39 1.74 0.90
C LYS A 619 -27.98 2.27 0.68
N GLN A 620 -27.12 1.95 1.62
CA GLN A 620 -25.70 2.19 1.45
C GLN A 620 -25.18 1.39 0.25
N LEU A 621 -24.09 1.88 -0.34
CA LEU A 621 -23.38 1.10 -1.35
C LEU A 621 -22.86 -0.20 -0.73
N PRO A 622 -22.79 -1.30 -1.48
CA PRO A 622 -22.03 -2.47 -1.06
C PRO A 622 -20.62 -2.00 -0.59
N SER A 623 -20.15 -2.52 0.55
CA SER A 623 -18.93 -2.13 1.32
C SER A 623 -18.98 -0.83 2.09
N ALA A 624 -20.12 -0.18 2.19
CA ALA A 624 -20.27 0.77 3.27
C ALA A 624 -20.02 0.07 4.62
N ALA A 625 -19.29 0.75 5.49
CA ALA A 625 -19.05 0.30 6.85
C ALA A 625 -20.39 0.23 7.60
N CYS A 626 -20.57 -0.82 8.38
CA CYS A 626 -21.75 -1.06 9.20
C CYS A 626 -21.37 -1.57 10.59
N ASP A 627 -22.33 -1.60 11.52
CA ASP A 627 -22.11 -2.03 12.92
C ASP A 627 -20.99 -1.24 13.63
N ASN A 628 -21.05 0.10 13.64
CA ASN A 628 -20.00 0.94 14.24
C ASN A 628 -18.61 0.64 13.68
N PHE A 629 -18.52 0.46 12.37
CA PHE A 629 -17.30 0.12 11.63
C PHE A 629 -16.72 -1.27 11.96
N ASN A 630 -17.49 -2.16 12.60
CA ASN A 630 -17.09 -3.54 12.87
C ASN A 630 -17.50 -4.52 11.76
N GLY A 631 -18.12 -4.03 10.69
CA GLY A 631 -18.56 -4.84 9.56
C GLY A 631 -18.65 -4.05 8.25
N TYR A 632 -18.97 -4.74 7.17
CA TYR A 632 -19.27 -4.15 5.87
C TYR A 632 -20.53 -4.73 5.24
N CYS A 633 -21.21 -3.93 4.43
CA CYS A 633 -22.38 -4.37 3.68
C CYS A 633 -21.99 -5.25 2.48
N ASP A 634 -22.52 -6.47 2.43
CA ASP A 634 -22.33 -7.36 1.28
C ASP A 634 -23.21 -6.96 0.08
N VAL A 635 -23.08 -7.68 -1.04
CA VAL A 635 -23.90 -7.45 -2.25
C VAL A 635 -25.41 -7.68 -2.01
N PHE A 636 -25.77 -8.37 -0.93
CA PHE A 636 -27.15 -8.58 -0.51
C PHE A 636 -27.59 -7.53 0.54
N LEU A 637 -26.76 -6.50 0.78
CA LEU A 637 -27.00 -5.41 1.71
C LEU A 637 -27.22 -5.91 3.14
N LYS A 638 -26.48 -6.94 3.54
CA LYS A 638 -26.39 -7.44 4.92
C LYS A 638 -25.03 -7.08 5.52
N CYS A 639 -25.05 -6.67 6.79
CA CYS A 639 -23.82 -6.33 7.51
C CYS A 639 -23.03 -7.59 7.90
N ARG A 640 -21.84 -7.76 7.31
CA ARG A 640 -20.89 -8.82 7.64
C ARG A 640 -19.83 -8.29 8.58
N LYS A 641 -19.81 -8.78 9.82
CA LYS A 641 -18.79 -8.39 10.81
C LYS A 641 -17.41 -8.87 10.37
N VAL A 642 -16.41 -8.00 10.53
CA VAL A 642 -14.99 -8.29 10.30
C VAL A 642 -14.46 -9.01 11.55
N ASP A 643 -14.66 -10.33 11.61
CA ASP A 643 -14.11 -11.15 12.68
C ASP A 643 -12.62 -11.42 12.45
N ALA A 644 -11.76 -10.80 13.25
CA ALA A 644 -10.31 -11.06 13.29
C ALA A 644 -9.95 -12.40 13.97
N ASP A 645 -10.92 -13.07 14.60
CA ASP A 645 -10.70 -14.33 15.30
C ASP A 645 -10.94 -15.53 14.38
N GLY A 646 -9.85 -16.15 13.92
CA GLY A 646 -9.89 -17.41 13.20
C GLY A 646 -10.62 -18.54 13.96
N PRO A 647 -11.04 -19.62 13.27
CA PRO A 647 -11.89 -20.68 13.84
C PRO A 647 -11.29 -21.35 15.09
N LEU A 648 -9.96 -21.41 15.21
CA LEU A 648 -9.25 -21.92 16.39
C LEU A 648 -9.38 -21.01 17.62
N ASN A 649 -9.38 -19.69 17.45
CA ASN A 649 -9.46 -18.74 18.56
C ASN A 649 -10.89 -18.66 19.13
N ARG A 650 -11.90 -18.90 18.28
CA ARG A 650 -13.30 -19.08 18.70
C ARG A 650 -13.47 -20.29 19.62
N LEU A 651 -12.88 -21.43 19.25
CA LEU A 651 -12.91 -22.63 20.10
C LEU A 651 -12.18 -22.39 21.42
N ARG A 652 -11.02 -21.73 21.39
CA ARG A 652 -10.28 -21.38 22.60
C ARG A 652 -11.06 -20.45 23.53
N LYS A 653 -11.68 -19.38 23.03
CA LYS A 653 -12.51 -18.49 23.88
C LYS A 653 -13.75 -19.20 24.41
N LYS A 654 -14.36 -20.10 23.64
CA LYS A 654 -15.59 -20.79 24.04
C LYS A 654 -15.34 -21.93 25.04
N PHE A 655 -14.21 -22.62 24.95
CA PHE A 655 -13.88 -23.77 25.81
C PHE A 655 -12.82 -23.49 26.89
N LEU A 656 -11.94 -22.50 26.71
CA LEU A 656 -10.75 -22.24 27.53
C LEU A 656 -10.68 -20.80 28.08
N SER A 657 -11.80 -20.06 28.13
CA SER A 657 -11.85 -18.76 28.81
C SER A 657 -11.79 -18.93 30.32
N LYS A 658 -11.32 -17.88 31.03
CA LYS A 658 -11.29 -17.87 32.50
C LYS A 658 -12.69 -18.05 33.11
N GLU A 659 -13.72 -17.52 32.47
CA GLU A 659 -15.12 -17.67 32.88
C GLU A 659 -15.64 -19.09 32.68
N ALA A 660 -15.33 -19.72 31.54
CA ALA A 660 -15.65 -21.13 31.31
C ALA A 660 -14.94 -22.02 32.34
N PHE A 661 -13.68 -21.74 32.66
CA PHE A 661 -12.90 -22.48 33.65
C PHE A 661 -13.51 -22.40 35.06
N LEU A 662 -13.98 -21.21 35.47
CA LEU A 662 -14.71 -21.04 36.73
C LEU A 662 -16.05 -21.77 36.73
N GLY A 663 -16.76 -21.77 35.59
CA GLY A 663 -17.99 -22.56 35.39
C GLY A 663 -17.77 -24.07 35.52
N TYR A 664 -16.70 -24.59 34.91
CA TYR A 664 -16.33 -26.01 35.05
C TYR A 664 -15.97 -26.36 36.48
N LEU A 665 -15.20 -25.52 37.19
CA LEU A 665 -14.86 -25.75 38.60
C LEU A 665 -16.10 -25.72 39.51
N ALA A 666 -17.07 -24.84 39.25
CA ALA A 666 -18.33 -24.82 39.98
C ALA A 666 -19.18 -26.07 39.70
N TRP A 667 -19.23 -26.52 38.44
CA TRP A 667 -19.91 -27.74 38.03
C TRP A 667 -19.25 -29.00 38.64
N ILE A 668 -17.92 -29.08 38.63
CA ILE A 668 -17.15 -30.17 39.24
C ILE A 668 -17.38 -30.20 40.76
N LYS A 669 -17.41 -29.05 41.44
CA LYS A 669 -17.75 -29.00 42.87
C LYS A 669 -19.18 -29.48 43.14
N LYS A 670 -20.14 -29.15 42.27
CA LYS A 670 -21.55 -29.54 42.41
C LYS A 670 -21.81 -31.02 42.09
N TYR A 671 -21.11 -31.58 41.10
CA TYR A 671 -21.31 -32.94 40.60
C TYR A 671 -20.05 -33.80 40.71
N TRP A 672 -19.28 -33.63 41.78
CA TRP A 672 -18.01 -34.34 42.00
C TRP A 672 -18.16 -35.87 41.93
N TRP A 673 -19.29 -36.39 42.41
CA TRP A 673 -19.63 -37.81 42.37
C TRP A 673 -19.76 -38.34 40.93
N ALA A 674 -20.25 -37.53 39.99
CA ALA A 674 -20.38 -37.91 38.58
C ALA A 674 -19.02 -37.97 37.89
N VAL A 675 -18.10 -37.06 38.26
CA VAL A 675 -16.71 -37.07 37.79
C VAL A 675 -15.96 -38.30 38.30
N VAL A 676 -16.18 -38.69 39.56
CA VAL A 676 -15.62 -39.92 40.13
C VAL A 676 -16.18 -41.16 39.43
N LEU A 677 -17.49 -41.23 39.17
CA LEU A 677 -18.11 -42.33 38.42
C LEU A 677 -17.59 -42.42 36.98
N MET A 678 -17.41 -41.30 36.29
CA MET A 678 -16.79 -41.28 34.96
C MET A 678 -15.33 -41.76 35.01
N GLY A 679 -14.57 -41.38 36.03
CA GLY A 679 -13.20 -41.87 36.26
C GLY A 679 -13.16 -43.38 36.49
N VAL A 680 -14.02 -43.92 37.36
CA VAL A 680 -14.13 -45.37 37.62
C VAL A 680 -14.58 -46.10 36.35
N GLY A 681 -15.55 -45.55 35.61
CA GLY A 681 -16.00 -46.10 34.33
C GLY A 681 -14.87 -46.16 33.29
N LEU A 682 -14.03 -45.13 33.22
CA LEU A 682 -12.88 -45.08 32.31
C LEU A 682 -11.79 -46.08 32.72
N ILE A 683 -11.55 -46.29 34.02
CA ILE A 683 -10.64 -47.31 34.53
C ILE A 683 -11.18 -48.72 34.22
N LEU A 684 -12.48 -48.97 34.41
CA LEU A 684 -13.10 -50.24 34.06
C LEU A 684 -13.06 -50.50 32.55
N LEU A 685 -13.26 -49.46 31.73
CA LEU A 685 -13.14 -49.53 30.28
C LEU A 685 -11.70 -49.80 29.85
N MET A 686 -10.72 -49.13 30.46
CA MET A 686 -9.29 -49.39 30.26
C MET A 686 -8.92 -50.82 30.68
N ALA A 687 -9.41 -51.32 31.81
CA ALA A 687 -9.17 -52.68 32.27
C ALA A 687 -9.83 -53.72 31.33
N ALA A 688 -11.05 -53.44 30.85
CA ALA A 688 -11.73 -54.26 29.86
C ALA A 688 -11.00 -54.25 28.51
N PHE A 689 -10.52 -53.10 28.07
CA PHE A 689 -9.73 -52.92 26.85
C PHE A 689 -8.39 -53.65 26.96
N ILE A 690 -7.68 -53.53 28.08
CA ILE A 690 -6.45 -54.29 28.35
C ILE A 690 -6.74 -55.79 28.38
N LYS A 691 -7.85 -56.24 28.97
CA LYS A 691 -8.23 -57.66 28.99
C LYS A 691 -8.56 -58.18 27.59
N LEU A 692 -9.29 -57.41 26.79
CA LEU A 692 -9.60 -57.71 25.37
C LEU A 692 -8.34 -57.72 24.50
N CYS A 693 -7.44 -56.76 24.69
CA CYS A 693 -6.19 -56.65 23.94
C CYS A 693 -5.10 -57.60 24.44
N SER A 694 -5.17 -58.10 25.68
CA SER A 694 -4.22 -59.10 26.24
C SER A 694 -4.27 -60.45 25.53
N VAL A 695 -5.37 -60.74 24.82
CA VAL A 695 -5.52 -61.94 23.98
C VAL A 695 -4.78 -61.80 22.64
N HIS A 696 -4.45 -60.56 22.24
CA HIS A 696 -3.81 -60.24 20.96
C HIS A 696 -2.43 -59.57 21.10
N THR A 697 -1.98 -59.29 22.32
CA THR A 697 -0.64 -58.74 22.59
C THR A 697 0.32 -59.89 22.96
N PRO A 698 1.43 -60.09 22.23
CA PRO A 698 2.41 -61.13 22.55
C PRO A 698 3.09 -60.81 23.88
N SER A 699 3.13 -61.80 24.78
CA SER A 699 3.82 -61.70 26.06
C SER A 699 5.20 -62.35 25.96
N SER A 700 6.24 -61.69 26.47
CA SER A 700 7.61 -62.21 26.57
C SER A 700 7.79 -63.30 27.64
N ASN A 701 6.70 -63.76 28.27
CA ASN A 701 6.72 -64.75 29.33
C ASN A 701 6.57 -66.17 28.75
N PRO A 702 7.59 -67.05 28.88
CA PRO A 702 7.62 -68.37 28.24
C PRO A 702 6.56 -69.38 28.75
N ASN A 703 5.84 -69.06 29.83
CA ASN A 703 4.81 -69.94 30.41
C ASN A 703 3.36 -69.61 30.00
N LYS A 704 3.12 -68.71 29.04
CA LYS A 704 1.76 -68.42 28.53
C LYS A 704 1.57 -68.85 27.07
N LYS A 705 0.35 -69.30 26.75
CA LYS A 705 -0.03 -69.73 25.39
C LYS A 705 0.10 -68.55 24.38
N PRO A 706 0.57 -68.80 23.14
CA PRO A 706 0.79 -67.73 22.16
C PRO A 706 -0.53 -67.07 21.71
N ALA A 707 -0.46 -65.75 21.45
CA ALA A 707 -1.59 -64.92 21.05
C ALA A 707 -2.14 -65.30 19.65
N ARG A 708 -3.48 -65.25 19.47
CA ARG A 708 -4.13 -65.53 18.18
C ARG A 708 -4.01 -64.32 17.25
N GLN A 709 -3.55 -64.54 16.02
CA GLN A 709 -3.48 -63.50 14.98
C GLN A 709 -4.87 -63.19 14.39
N LEU A 710 -5.19 -61.90 14.28
CA LEU A 710 -6.36 -61.41 13.54
C LEU A 710 -6.02 -61.33 12.05
N THR A 711 -6.57 -62.22 11.24
CA THR A 711 -6.46 -62.14 9.77
C THR A 711 -7.41 -61.06 9.24
N LEU A 712 -6.88 -59.86 9.01
CA LEU A 712 -7.61 -58.78 8.34
C LEU A 712 -7.68 -59.07 6.83
N ARG A 713 -8.87 -59.49 6.38
CA ARG A 713 -9.29 -59.81 4.99
C ARG A 713 -9.05 -58.70 3.94
N ARG A 714 -8.47 -57.54 4.33
CA ARG A 714 -8.18 -56.38 3.47
C ARG A 714 -6.80 -56.44 2.83
N GLN A 715 -5.84 -57.17 3.41
CA GLN A 715 -4.50 -57.33 2.81
C GLN A 715 -4.50 -58.29 1.61
N GLN A 716 -5.32 -59.34 1.62
CA GLN A 716 -5.39 -60.30 0.50
C GLN A 716 -5.91 -59.67 -0.81
N ARG A 717 -6.82 -58.69 -0.76
CA ARG A 717 -7.30 -57.99 -1.98
C ARG A 717 -6.23 -57.10 -2.60
N LEU A 718 -5.40 -56.45 -1.80
CA LEU A 718 -4.31 -55.60 -2.29
C LEU A 718 -3.19 -56.44 -2.92
N GLU A 719 -2.95 -57.65 -2.41
CA GLU A 719 -2.00 -58.60 -3.01
C GLU A 719 -2.51 -59.22 -4.31
N GLU A 720 -3.81 -59.52 -4.41
CA GLU A 720 -4.42 -59.98 -5.67
C GLU A 720 -4.44 -58.90 -6.75
N GLU A 721 -4.69 -57.63 -6.40
CA GLU A 721 -4.61 -56.51 -7.35
C GLU A 721 -3.18 -56.25 -7.82
N ARG A 722 -2.19 -56.36 -6.91
CA ARG A 722 -0.76 -56.23 -7.27
C ARG A 722 -0.31 -57.38 -8.19
N ASN A 723 -0.76 -58.61 -7.94
CA ASN A 723 -0.45 -59.78 -8.77
C ASN A 723 -1.16 -59.76 -10.13
N ARG A 724 -2.36 -59.17 -10.22
CA ARG A 724 -3.04 -58.92 -11.51
C ARG A 724 -2.28 -57.90 -12.37
N ARG A 725 -1.81 -56.80 -11.79
CA ARG A 725 -1.00 -55.79 -12.49
C ARG A 725 0.35 -56.35 -12.96
N ALA A 726 0.97 -57.22 -12.16
CA ALA A 726 2.24 -57.87 -12.54
C ALA A 726 2.09 -58.88 -13.71
N ARG A 727 0.91 -59.47 -13.93
CA ARG A 727 0.66 -60.41 -15.04
C ARG A 727 0.36 -59.71 -16.37
N GLN A 728 -0.19 -58.50 -16.36
CA GLN A 728 -0.44 -57.72 -17.58
C GLN A 728 0.83 -57.09 -18.19
N ALA A 729 1.90 -56.93 -17.41
CA ALA A 729 3.16 -56.35 -17.89
C ALA A 729 4.12 -57.35 -18.58
N ARG A 730 3.68 -58.59 -18.87
CA ARG A 730 4.55 -59.69 -19.37
C ARG A 730 4.12 -60.33 -20.70
N GLY A 731 3.29 -59.67 -21.51
CA GLY A 731 2.89 -60.19 -22.83
C GLY A 731 3.03 -59.16 -23.95
N GLY A 732 4.11 -59.25 -24.74
CA GLY A 732 4.29 -58.57 -26.03
C GLY A 732 5.69 -58.82 -26.62
N PRO A 733 5.89 -59.11 -27.93
CA PRO A 733 6.94 -60.03 -28.40
C PRO A 733 8.17 -59.40 -29.10
N GLU A 734 9.27 -60.18 -29.03
CA GLU A 734 10.42 -60.38 -29.96
C GLU A 734 11.37 -59.24 -30.41
N GLY A 735 12.67 -59.47 -30.20
CA GLY A 735 13.81 -58.82 -30.89
C GLY A 735 15.18 -58.96 -30.18
N TYR A 736 16.08 -59.81 -30.70
CA TYR A 736 17.50 -60.10 -30.30
C TYR A 736 18.51 -58.97 -30.73
N PRO A 737 19.84 -58.99 -30.44
CA PRO A 737 20.57 -59.01 -29.14
C PRO A 737 21.78 -58.00 -29.04
N GLY A 738 22.37 -57.79 -27.85
CA GLY A 738 23.76 -57.25 -27.71
C GLY A 738 24.05 -56.38 -26.46
N PRO A 739 25.30 -56.32 -25.93
CA PRO A 739 25.56 -56.48 -24.48
C PRO A 739 26.19 -55.27 -23.74
N SER A 740 26.02 -55.22 -22.39
CA SER A 740 27.09 -55.47 -21.39
C SER A 740 27.07 -54.59 -20.10
N TYR A 741 27.44 -55.26 -18.99
CA TYR A 741 27.96 -54.83 -17.67
C TYR A 741 27.09 -54.08 -16.62
N GLY A 742 26.57 -54.88 -15.65
CA GLY A 742 27.05 -54.95 -14.25
C GLY A 742 26.90 -53.75 -13.30
N ASN A 743 25.99 -53.87 -12.31
CA ASN A 743 25.90 -53.02 -11.12
C ASN A 743 26.01 -53.87 -9.83
N GLN A 744 26.91 -53.49 -8.92
CA GLN A 744 26.88 -53.84 -7.48
C GLN A 744 26.96 -52.57 -6.63
N PRO A 745 26.23 -52.46 -5.50
CA PRO A 745 26.24 -51.30 -4.61
C PRO A 745 27.26 -51.40 -3.45
N PRO A 746 27.71 -50.27 -2.86
CA PRO A 746 28.70 -50.22 -1.79
C PRO A 746 28.12 -50.27 -0.35
N PRO A 747 28.95 -50.56 0.68
CA PRO A 747 28.54 -50.78 2.08
C PRO A 747 28.68 -49.54 3.01
N PRO A 748 28.23 -49.61 4.29
CA PRO A 748 28.05 -48.45 5.18
C PRO A 748 29.23 -48.13 6.13
N TYR A 749 29.22 -46.89 6.64
CA TYR A 749 30.21 -46.23 7.52
C TYR A 749 30.39 -46.82 8.93
N PRO A 750 31.56 -46.61 9.57
CA PRO A 750 31.73 -46.67 11.02
C PRO A 750 32.01 -45.29 11.66
N GLY A 751 31.57 -45.11 12.92
CA GLY A 751 31.84 -43.94 13.76
C GLY A 751 33.19 -43.99 14.48
N ARG A 752 33.60 -42.85 15.04
CA ARG A 752 34.75 -42.71 15.96
C ARG A 752 34.48 -41.65 17.05
N ASP A 753 34.89 -42.00 18.26
CA ASP A 753 34.99 -41.20 19.49
C ASP A 753 36.37 -40.50 19.63
N ILE A 754 36.52 -39.74 20.76
CA ILE A 754 37.77 -39.31 21.47
C ILE A 754 38.23 -37.86 21.13
N GLU A 755 38.62 -36.93 22.02
CA GLU A 755 38.86 -36.81 23.49
C GLU A 755 38.93 -35.30 23.88
N MET A 756 38.82 -34.98 25.18
CA MET A 756 39.27 -33.70 25.76
C MET A 756 40.74 -33.74 26.20
N ARG A 757 41.49 -32.63 26.00
CA ARG A 757 42.59 -32.18 26.88
C ARG A 757 42.92 -30.71 26.66
N GLY A 758 43.21 -29.99 27.75
CA GLY A 758 43.52 -28.56 27.77
C GLY A 758 45.01 -28.20 27.90
N HIS A 759 45.21 -26.89 28.06
CA HIS A 759 46.40 -26.08 28.39
C HIS A 759 47.51 -25.92 27.35
N ARG A 760 47.61 -24.70 26.80
CA ARG A 760 48.51 -23.66 27.36
C ARG A 760 47.98 -22.27 27.04
#